data_AF-A0A6P3Y6X4-F1
#
_entry.id   AF-A0A6P3Y6X4-F1
#
_cell.length_a   1.000
_cell.length_b   1.000
_cell.length_c   1.000
_cell.angle_alpha   90.00
_cell.angle_beta   90.00
_cell.angle_gamma   90.00
#
_symmetry.space_group_name_H-M   'P 1'
#
loop_
_entity.id
_entity.type
_entity.pdbx_description
1 polymer ?
#
loop_
_entity_poly.entity_id
_entity_poly.type
_entity_poly.pdbx_seq_one_letter_code
_entity_poly.pdbx_strand_id
1 'polypeptide(L)'
;MQLLSLNFLLYTISGIWRPIEWSSIGSTLLYSAYTVLIIYLMTFLITTQLLDIILIVDNVEDFTANSLLFISVISAFSKMFTPLIRRGRIIDLIETLQRPPCRVCDQEEVEIQAKFDRSIRSRSLYYLFLATSSATGALAGAMLAILKGQLPLRVWVPYDYSTSLLFWLTSVQLLLSVSFGTIINISTETLVYGLCLQTCAQLEILTHRLQRVALSSPGARESDTSPKRASRLSEHVCHHLCIIRYAEQVNEIYSQVFFTQFFASILVLCSSVYYLSSHLTLEDIATMGTYTFCMFVQIFVYCWAGNEVILKSTNLSDAIYEMEWILMTISERKDLLMIMKRCTKPIRFSSSFLVMLSLRSYGKLLKASYSAFNVLQHLSGIWRPVEWSSSCAKMLYNAFTVYTIVSLYFLMLTQFMDILLIVDNVDDFTNNSLIFVSIITVCCKSTIIVLRRNAIIDLVEMLLRDPYKPRNEDELAIQATFDKFIRSCSIMYLLLTITSVTTGSLRSLSNIIEGRLPYRVWLPYDWNKSPMFLITSIYQLITIFLAGLINVGTETVVFGFILQTCAQLDILKSRLNKSVIKRIAGYQKNRPRSGTSGKQATISELILYHLSIYTYANEVNCVFNQILFVQFFGSILVLCTSVYYVSLHIGETEAAGILAYTVAMFVQIFVYCWSGNEVILKVQWLASLADAVYHVEWSSLSIRERKDLLIIMMRSAVPIKFTSSFLITMSLESYNNILKTSYSAFNVLQS
;
A
#
# COMPACT_ATOMS: atom_id res chain seq x y z
N MET A 1 20.24 -12.76 27.41
CA MET A 1 20.30 -11.70 26.35
C MET A 1 19.08 -10.80 26.44
N GLN A 2 19.22 -9.47 26.62
CA GLN A 2 18.06 -8.54 26.67
C GLN A 2 17.63 -7.98 25.29
N LEU A 3 18.54 -7.91 24.31
CA LEU A 3 18.24 -7.36 22.98
C LEU A 3 17.58 -8.42 22.07
N LEU A 4 16.52 -8.06 21.36
CA LEU A 4 15.81 -8.92 20.38
C LEU A 4 15.32 -10.27 20.96
N SER A 5 15.01 -10.33 22.25
CA SER A 5 14.66 -11.57 22.97
C SER A 5 13.49 -12.34 22.35
N LEU A 6 12.43 -11.65 21.91
CA LEU A 6 11.30 -12.26 21.21
C LEU A 6 11.73 -12.93 19.90
N ASN A 7 12.60 -12.28 19.11
CA ASN A 7 12.99 -12.79 17.79
C ASN A 7 13.89 -14.03 17.93
N PHE A 8 14.79 -14.04 18.92
CA PHE A 8 15.59 -15.22 19.23
C PHE A 8 14.75 -16.35 19.86
N LEU A 9 13.74 -16.02 20.66
CA LEU A 9 12.78 -17.01 21.18
C LEU A 9 12.05 -17.72 20.05
N LEU A 10 11.58 -16.98 19.03
CA LEU A 10 10.94 -17.56 17.85
C LEU A 10 11.88 -18.54 17.12
N TYR A 11 13.14 -18.17 16.94
CA TYR A 11 14.15 -19.06 16.36
C TYR A 11 14.51 -20.29 17.23
N THR A 12 14.40 -20.17 18.55
CA THR A 12 14.56 -21.30 19.47
C THR A 12 13.37 -22.27 19.36
N ILE A 13 12.15 -21.74 19.27
CA ILE A 13 10.95 -22.55 19.04
C ILE A 13 11.03 -23.25 17.68
N SER A 14 11.55 -22.57 16.65
CA SER A 14 11.71 -23.11 15.31
C SER A 14 12.75 -24.23 15.17
N GLY A 15 13.49 -24.56 16.25
CA GLY A 15 14.53 -25.58 16.24
C GLY A 15 15.83 -25.17 15.54
N ILE A 16 16.02 -23.90 15.21
CA ILE A 16 17.23 -23.42 14.50
C ILE A 16 18.25 -22.82 15.46
N TRP A 17 17.81 -22.06 16.46
CA TRP A 17 18.71 -21.32 17.35
C TRP A 17 18.74 -21.85 18.77
N ARG A 18 19.80 -22.59 19.11
CA ARG A 18 20.01 -23.02 20.50
C ARG A 18 20.38 -21.81 21.38
N PRO A 19 19.64 -21.54 22.48
CA PRO A 19 20.01 -20.52 23.45
C PRO A 19 21.44 -20.71 23.96
N ILE A 20 22.16 -19.61 24.17
CA ILE A 20 23.56 -19.64 24.65
C ILE A 20 23.63 -20.14 26.09
N GLU A 21 22.58 -19.87 26.87
CA GLU A 21 22.43 -20.28 28.27
C GLU A 21 22.31 -21.81 28.42
N TRP A 22 21.97 -22.54 27.34
CA TRP A 22 21.85 -24.00 27.33
C TRP A 22 23.17 -24.65 26.90
N SER A 23 24.14 -24.63 27.82
CA SER A 23 25.50 -25.15 27.59
C SER A 23 25.74 -26.57 28.12
N SER A 24 24.77 -27.18 28.81
CA SER A 24 24.92 -28.54 29.31
C SER A 24 25.00 -29.56 28.15
N ILE A 25 25.77 -30.63 28.33
CA ILE A 25 25.97 -31.67 27.31
C ILE A 25 24.62 -32.28 26.89
N GLY A 26 23.74 -32.57 27.86
CA GLY A 26 22.41 -33.11 27.61
C GLY A 26 21.48 -32.16 26.84
N SER A 27 21.41 -30.88 27.23
CA SER A 27 20.59 -29.89 26.52
C SER A 27 21.11 -29.61 25.10
N THR A 28 22.44 -29.65 24.93
CA THR A 28 23.10 -29.53 23.62
C THR A 28 22.73 -30.70 22.72
N LEU A 29 22.82 -31.93 23.22
CA LEU A 29 22.48 -33.13 22.45
C LEU A 29 20.99 -33.15 22.06
N LEU A 30 20.10 -32.87 23.01
CA LEU A 30 18.65 -32.83 22.77
C LEU A 30 18.27 -31.78 21.72
N TYR A 31 18.81 -30.56 21.83
CA TYR A 31 18.52 -29.50 20.87
C TYR A 31 19.13 -29.78 19.49
N SER A 32 20.32 -30.39 19.43
CA SER A 32 20.91 -30.84 18.16
C SER A 32 20.05 -31.90 17.50
N ALA A 33 19.53 -32.88 18.26
CA ALA A 33 18.59 -33.88 17.74
C ALA A 33 17.29 -33.22 17.22
N TYR A 34 16.76 -32.24 17.95
CA TYR A 34 15.62 -31.44 17.49
C TYR A 34 15.91 -30.68 16.20
N THR A 35 17.09 -30.06 16.09
CA THR A 35 17.52 -29.35 14.86
C THR A 35 17.60 -30.31 13.66
N VAL A 36 18.18 -31.51 13.87
CA VAL A 36 18.26 -32.56 12.83
C VAL A 36 16.87 -33.01 12.40
N LEU A 37 15.93 -33.16 13.34
CA LEU A 37 14.54 -33.50 13.04
C LEU A 37 13.88 -32.42 12.15
N ILE A 38 14.06 -31.14 12.47
CA ILE A 38 13.51 -30.05 11.64
C ILE A 38 14.11 -30.03 10.23
N ILE A 39 15.44 -30.24 10.12
CA ILE A 39 16.11 -30.33 8.81
C ILE A 39 15.56 -31.51 8.00
N TYR A 40 15.35 -32.67 8.64
CA TYR A 40 14.74 -33.83 8.02
C TYR A 40 13.32 -33.53 7.53
N LEU A 41 12.48 -32.92 8.36
CA LEU A 41 11.10 -32.55 8.01
C LEU A 41 11.02 -31.60 6.80
N MET A 42 11.90 -30.60 6.72
CA MET A 42 11.96 -29.67 5.58
C MET A 42 12.48 -30.35 4.32
N THR A 43 13.54 -31.15 4.46
CA THR A 43 14.13 -31.86 3.31
C THR A 43 13.13 -32.84 2.71
N PHE A 44 12.41 -33.57 3.58
CA PHE A 44 11.33 -34.48 3.17
C PHE A 44 10.23 -33.74 2.39
N LEU A 45 9.78 -32.58 2.88
CA LEU A 45 8.74 -31.79 2.20
C LEU A 45 9.19 -31.30 0.82
N ILE A 46 10.44 -30.84 0.69
CA ILE A 46 11.00 -30.41 -0.60
C ILE A 46 11.09 -31.58 -1.58
N THR A 47 11.62 -32.72 -1.14
CA THR A 47 11.82 -33.87 -2.02
C THR A 47 10.49 -34.43 -2.51
N THR A 48 9.48 -34.50 -1.65
CA THR A 48 8.17 -35.06 -1.99
C THR A 48 7.38 -34.13 -2.91
N GLN A 49 7.47 -32.80 -2.73
CA GLN A 49 6.88 -31.83 -3.67
C GLN A 49 7.61 -31.75 -5.00
N LEU A 50 8.95 -31.85 -5.01
CA LEU A 50 9.73 -31.90 -6.24
C LEU A 50 9.34 -33.13 -7.08
N LEU A 51 9.22 -34.29 -6.43
CA LEU A 51 8.85 -35.52 -7.11
C LEU A 51 7.40 -35.50 -7.59
N ASP A 52 6.48 -34.87 -6.85
CA ASP A 52 5.10 -34.67 -7.31
C ASP A 52 5.04 -33.86 -8.62
N ILE A 53 5.78 -32.73 -8.67
CA ILE A 53 5.87 -31.87 -9.86
C ILE A 53 6.46 -32.61 -11.06
N ILE A 54 7.41 -33.54 -10.84
CA ILE A 54 8.09 -34.26 -11.94
C ILE A 54 7.28 -35.49 -12.41
N LEU A 55 6.61 -36.20 -11.50
CA LEU A 55 6.08 -37.54 -11.76
C LEU A 55 4.54 -37.63 -11.83
N ILE A 56 3.80 -36.69 -11.24
CA ILE A 56 2.32 -36.75 -11.13
C ILE A 56 1.65 -35.58 -11.84
N VAL A 57 2.29 -34.41 -11.91
CA VAL A 57 1.68 -33.21 -12.46
C VAL A 57 1.63 -33.26 -13.99
N ASP A 58 0.42 -33.46 -14.52
CA ASP A 58 0.16 -33.52 -15.97
C ASP A 58 -0.61 -32.30 -16.52
N ASN A 59 -1.17 -31.45 -15.66
CA ASN A 59 -1.93 -30.26 -16.04
C ASN A 59 -1.27 -28.96 -15.55
N VAL A 60 -1.61 -27.85 -16.20
CA VAL A 60 -1.03 -26.52 -15.89
C VAL A 60 -1.53 -25.98 -14.54
N GLU A 61 -2.74 -26.38 -14.13
CA GLU A 61 -3.39 -25.94 -12.90
C GLU A 61 -2.71 -26.53 -11.66
N ASP A 62 -2.53 -27.85 -11.61
CA ASP A 62 -1.82 -28.53 -10.53
C ASP A 62 -0.35 -28.13 -10.50
N PHE A 63 0.26 -27.90 -11.68
CA PHE A 63 1.61 -27.35 -11.77
C PHE A 63 1.71 -25.97 -11.09
N THR A 64 0.73 -25.11 -11.32
CA THR A 64 0.69 -23.77 -10.72
C THR A 64 0.52 -23.86 -9.21
N ALA A 65 -0.47 -24.62 -8.72
CA ALA A 65 -0.73 -24.77 -7.29
C ALA A 65 0.46 -25.36 -6.53
N ASN A 66 1.08 -26.42 -7.06
CA ASN A 66 2.22 -27.08 -6.42
C ASN A 66 3.50 -26.24 -6.52
N SER A 67 3.73 -25.55 -7.63
CA SER A 67 4.92 -24.69 -7.79
C SER A 67 4.93 -23.53 -6.78
N LEU A 68 3.77 -22.97 -6.43
CA LEU A 68 3.62 -21.92 -5.41
C LEU A 68 4.13 -22.35 -4.03
N LEU A 69 3.66 -23.51 -3.57
CA LEU A 69 4.08 -24.09 -2.29
C LEU A 69 5.56 -24.51 -2.35
N PHE A 70 5.98 -25.15 -3.44
CA PHE A 70 7.36 -25.59 -3.62
C PHE A 70 8.38 -24.45 -3.55
N ILE A 71 8.11 -23.33 -4.25
CA ILE A 71 8.96 -22.13 -4.20
C ILE A 71 9.03 -21.54 -2.78
N SER A 72 7.91 -21.57 -2.05
CA SER A 72 7.85 -21.08 -0.67
C SER A 72 8.66 -21.94 0.29
N VAL A 73 8.57 -23.27 0.15
CA VAL A 73 9.33 -24.22 0.98
C VAL A 73 10.82 -24.11 0.68
N ILE A 74 11.23 -23.98 -0.59
CA ILE A 74 12.63 -23.72 -0.94
C ILE A 74 13.13 -22.42 -0.29
N SER A 75 12.32 -21.35 -0.32
CA SER A 75 12.66 -20.09 0.33
C SER A 75 12.89 -20.28 1.83
N ALA A 76 11.95 -20.93 2.53
CA ALA A 76 12.07 -21.21 3.96
C ALA A 76 13.30 -22.08 4.30
N PHE A 77 13.59 -23.09 3.48
CA PHE A 77 14.76 -23.95 3.62
C PHE A 77 16.06 -23.16 3.44
N SER A 78 16.14 -22.30 2.42
CA SER A 78 17.31 -21.45 2.21
C SER A 78 17.57 -20.51 3.40
N LYS A 79 16.50 -20.00 4.01
CA LYS A 79 16.56 -19.12 5.18
C LYS A 79 17.06 -19.86 6.41
N MET A 80 16.64 -21.11 6.61
CA MET A 80 17.06 -21.96 7.73
C MET A 80 18.58 -22.12 7.83
N PHE A 81 19.29 -22.30 6.71
CA PHE A 81 20.75 -22.51 6.74
C PHE A 81 21.56 -21.28 7.16
N THR A 82 21.05 -20.07 6.91
CA THR A 82 21.77 -18.83 7.20
C THR A 82 22.15 -18.72 8.69
N PRO A 83 21.21 -18.79 9.65
CA PRO A 83 21.52 -18.76 11.07
C PRO A 83 22.27 -20.00 11.58
N LEU A 84 22.10 -21.17 10.95
CA LEU A 84 22.85 -22.40 11.32
C LEU A 84 24.34 -22.29 10.98
N ILE A 85 24.66 -21.87 9.75
CA ILE A 85 26.04 -21.76 9.27
C ILE A 85 26.73 -20.53 9.85
N ARG A 86 26.03 -19.38 9.91
CA ARG A 86 26.61 -18.09 10.31
C ARG A 86 26.38 -17.75 11.78
N ARG A 87 26.10 -18.75 12.62
CA ARG A 87 25.80 -18.59 14.05
C ARG A 87 26.81 -17.72 14.78
N GLY A 88 28.12 -18.01 14.63
CA GLY A 88 29.19 -17.23 15.27
C GLY A 88 29.12 -15.76 14.91
N ARG A 89 28.99 -15.45 13.61
CA ARG A 89 28.88 -14.07 13.13
C ARG A 89 27.63 -13.35 13.65
N ILE A 90 26.51 -14.05 13.83
CA ILE A 90 25.28 -13.46 14.41
C ILE A 90 25.48 -13.16 15.90
N ILE A 91 26.18 -14.02 16.65
CA ILE A 91 26.53 -13.75 18.05
C ILE A 91 27.45 -12.53 18.13
N ASP A 92 28.46 -12.44 17.25
CA ASP A 92 29.37 -11.30 17.18
C ASP A 92 28.62 -9.98 16.91
N LEU A 93 27.59 -9.99 16.06
CA LEU A 93 26.73 -8.81 15.83
C LEU A 93 26.04 -8.35 17.11
N ILE A 94 25.40 -9.27 17.85
CA ILE A 94 24.69 -8.92 19.10
C ILE A 94 25.68 -8.45 20.16
N GLU A 95 26.84 -9.09 20.25
CA GLU A 95 27.88 -8.70 21.18
C GLU A 95 28.47 -7.32 20.83
N THR A 96 28.61 -7.01 19.54
CA THR A 96 29.05 -5.68 19.07
C THR A 96 28.13 -4.56 19.57
N LEU A 97 26.81 -4.80 19.64
CA LEU A 97 25.85 -3.83 20.19
C LEU A 97 25.96 -3.65 21.72
N GLN A 98 26.55 -4.61 22.43
CA GLN A 98 26.69 -4.59 23.88
C GLN A 98 28.07 -4.09 24.35
N ARG A 99 29.07 -4.11 23.47
CA ARG A 99 30.43 -3.62 23.73
C ARG A 99 30.58 -2.14 23.38
N PRO A 100 31.49 -1.39 24.04
CA PRO A 100 31.84 -0.04 23.60
C PRO A 100 32.44 -0.11 22.18
N PRO A 101 32.12 0.83 21.26
CA PRO A 101 31.41 2.10 21.49
C PRO A 101 29.88 2.03 21.40
N CYS A 102 29.27 0.92 21.00
CA CYS A 102 27.81 0.82 20.79
C CYS A 102 27.00 0.65 22.08
N ARG A 103 27.67 0.32 23.19
CA ARG A 103 27.06 0.21 24.51
C ARG A 103 26.40 1.53 24.92
N VAL A 104 25.16 1.43 25.38
CA VAL A 104 24.36 2.52 25.95
C VAL A 104 24.95 2.97 27.30
N CYS A 105 25.09 4.28 27.51
CA CYS A 105 25.74 4.87 28.68
C CYS A 105 24.79 5.74 29.52
N ASP A 106 24.01 6.61 28.88
CA ASP A 106 23.15 7.59 29.57
C ASP A 106 21.68 7.16 29.64
N GLN A 107 20.93 7.76 30.56
CA GLN A 107 19.50 7.49 30.72
C GLN A 107 18.70 7.81 29.44
N GLU A 108 19.02 8.91 28.76
CA GLU A 108 18.37 9.26 27.48
C GLU A 108 18.70 8.25 26.38
N GLU A 109 19.93 7.72 26.35
CA GLU A 109 20.30 6.65 25.40
C GLU A 109 19.54 5.35 25.69
N VAL A 110 19.29 5.03 26.98
CA VAL A 110 18.45 3.89 27.39
C VAL A 110 17.01 4.08 26.90
N GLU A 111 16.48 5.29 26.96
CA GLU A 111 15.13 5.60 26.45
C GLU A 111 15.04 5.46 24.93
N ILE A 112 16.06 5.95 24.20
CA ILE A 112 16.16 5.77 22.74
C ILE A 112 16.18 4.27 22.39
N GLN A 113 17.05 3.49 23.06
CA GLN A 113 17.15 2.05 22.84
C GLN A 113 15.83 1.34 23.16
N ALA A 114 15.19 1.68 24.29
CA ALA A 114 13.91 1.09 24.70
C ALA A 114 12.76 1.43 23.73
N LYS A 115 12.76 2.63 23.14
CA LYS A 115 11.80 3.02 22.10
C LYS A 115 11.90 2.12 20.88
N PHE A 116 13.12 1.86 20.39
CA PHE A 116 13.34 0.95 19.26
C PHE A 116 13.02 -0.50 19.63
N ASP A 117 13.40 -0.97 20.82
CA ASP A 117 13.10 -2.32 21.28
C ASP A 117 11.59 -2.59 21.43
N ARG A 118 10.83 -1.63 21.98
CA ARG A 118 9.36 -1.69 22.03
C ARG A 118 8.75 -1.72 20.64
N SER A 119 9.25 -0.85 19.76
CA SER A 119 8.82 -0.80 18.35
C SER A 119 9.09 -2.11 17.61
N ILE A 120 10.27 -2.71 17.80
CA ILE A 120 10.63 -4.01 17.22
C ILE A 120 9.68 -5.08 17.76
N ARG A 121 9.52 -5.17 19.08
CA ARG A 121 8.66 -6.18 19.73
C ARG A 121 7.20 -6.06 19.27
N SER A 122 6.63 -4.86 19.30
CA SER A 122 5.23 -4.63 18.89
C SER A 122 5.01 -5.01 17.43
N ARG A 123 5.90 -4.60 16.52
CA ARG A 123 5.76 -4.89 15.09
C ARG A 123 6.05 -6.36 14.76
N SER A 124 7.00 -7.01 15.43
CA SER A 124 7.21 -8.46 15.33
C SER A 124 5.98 -9.23 15.80
N LEU A 125 5.27 -8.79 16.85
CA LEU A 125 4.01 -9.42 17.31
C LEU A 125 2.87 -9.25 16.29
N TYR A 126 2.69 -8.06 15.72
CA TYR A 126 1.69 -7.87 14.66
C TYR A 126 1.98 -8.73 13.43
N TYR A 127 3.26 -8.83 13.03
CA TYR A 127 3.65 -9.68 11.92
C TYR A 127 3.45 -11.17 12.20
N LEU A 128 3.79 -11.62 13.43
CA LEU A 128 3.52 -12.97 13.89
C LEU A 128 2.03 -13.28 13.83
N PHE A 129 1.17 -12.39 14.36
CA PHE A 129 -0.28 -12.58 14.33
C PHE A 129 -0.81 -12.72 12.89
N LEU A 130 -0.40 -11.83 11.99
CA LEU A 130 -0.79 -11.88 10.58
C LEU A 130 -0.37 -13.20 9.93
N ALA A 131 0.90 -13.60 10.10
CA ALA A 131 1.40 -14.83 9.50
C ALA A 131 0.75 -16.09 10.11
N THR A 132 0.48 -16.11 11.42
CA THR A 132 -0.25 -17.20 12.06
C THR A 132 -1.69 -17.31 11.58
N SER A 133 -2.37 -16.18 11.33
CA SER A 133 -3.74 -16.19 10.82
C SER A 133 -3.84 -16.84 9.42
N SER A 134 -2.87 -16.55 8.56
CA SER A 134 -2.73 -17.19 7.25
C SER A 134 -2.40 -18.68 7.38
N ALA A 135 -1.46 -19.03 8.26
CA ALA A 135 -1.08 -20.41 8.51
C ALA A 135 -2.24 -21.26 9.08
N THR A 136 -3.08 -20.69 9.96
CA THR A 136 -4.27 -21.39 10.48
C THR A 136 -5.32 -21.62 9.40
N GLY A 137 -5.47 -20.72 8.43
CA GLY A 137 -6.34 -20.95 7.26
C GLY A 137 -5.86 -22.13 6.43
N ALA A 138 -4.55 -22.17 6.12
CA ALA A 138 -3.94 -23.28 5.39
C ALA A 138 -4.02 -24.61 6.16
N LEU A 139 -3.77 -24.59 7.48
CA LEU A 139 -3.88 -25.77 8.34
C LEU A 139 -5.33 -26.26 8.47
N ALA A 140 -6.32 -25.35 8.51
CA ALA A 140 -7.73 -25.72 8.55
C ALA A 140 -8.16 -26.41 7.24
N GLY A 141 -7.75 -25.89 6.08
CA GLY A 141 -7.96 -26.55 4.79
C GLY A 141 -7.29 -27.92 4.73
N ALA A 142 -6.05 -28.03 5.21
CA ALA A 142 -5.32 -29.29 5.30
C ALA A 142 -6.02 -30.33 6.21
N MET A 143 -6.58 -29.90 7.34
CA MET A 143 -7.36 -30.77 8.23
C MET A 143 -8.68 -31.22 7.59
N LEU A 144 -9.34 -30.34 6.84
CA LEU A 144 -10.56 -30.68 6.11
C LEU A 144 -10.28 -31.70 5.00
N ALA A 145 -9.12 -31.63 4.35
CA ALA A 145 -8.66 -32.64 3.38
C ALA A 145 -8.42 -34.00 4.05
N ILE A 146 -7.79 -34.04 5.23
CA ILE A 146 -7.60 -35.27 6.01
C ILE A 146 -8.95 -35.91 6.36
N LEU A 147 -9.94 -35.10 6.78
CA LEU A 147 -11.29 -35.59 7.08
C LEU A 147 -12.00 -36.19 5.84
N LYS A 148 -11.68 -35.70 4.65
CA LYS A 148 -12.16 -36.26 3.36
C LYS A 148 -11.36 -37.49 2.89
N GLY A 149 -10.39 -37.97 3.67
CA GLY A 149 -9.53 -39.10 3.32
C GLY A 149 -8.42 -38.76 2.32
N GLN A 150 -8.11 -37.48 2.14
CA GLN A 150 -7.04 -37.00 1.25
C GLN A 150 -5.84 -36.52 2.07
N LEU A 151 -4.64 -36.57 1.48
CA LEU A 151 -3.46 -36.01 2.12
C LEU A 151 -3.61 -34.47 2.27
N PRO A 152 -3.07 -33.87 3.35
CA PRO A 152 -3.19 -32.44 3.64
C PRO A 152 -2.52 -31.55 2.58
N LEU A 153 -1.54 -32.10 1.87
CA LEU A 153 -0.86 -31.50 0.74
C LEU A 153 -0.73 -32.57 -0.34
N ARG A 154 -0.86 -32.17 -1.60
CA ARG A 154 -0.53 -33.04 -2.72
C ARG A 154 1.00 -33.25 -2.75
N VAL A 155 1.42 -34.48 -2.54
CA VAL A 155 2.82 -34.88 -2.50
C VAL A 155 3.00 -36.29 -3.04
N TRP A 156 4.16 -36.56 -3.63
CA TRP A 156 4.56 -37.91 -4.00
C TRP A 156 5.31 -38.58 -2.85
N VAL A 157 4.93 -39.81 -2.49
CA VAL A 157 5.65 -40.65 -1.52
C VAL A 157 5.98 -42.01 -2.14
N PRO A 158 7.14 -42.61 -1.80
CA PRO A 158 7.62 -43.85 -2.42
C PRO A 158 6.93 -45.13 -1.90
N TYR A 159 5.94 -45.01 -1.01
CA TYR A 159 5.25 -46.12 -0.36
C TYR A 159 3.74 -45.94 -0.46
N ASP A 160 3.00 -47.05 -0.42
CA ASP A 160 1.54 -47.01 -0.44
C ASP A 160 1.00 -46.60 0.94
N TYR A 161 0.24 -45.51 0.96
CA TYR A 161 -0.38 -44.95 2.18
C TYR A 161 -1.84 -45.40 2.35
N SER A 162 -2.28 -46.42 1.59
CA SER A 162 -3.61 -47.03 1.71
C SER A 162 -3.93 -47.57 3.11
N THR A 163 -2.90 -47.90 3.92
CA THR A 163 -3.07 -48.29 5.32
C THR A 163 -3.27 -47.08 6.24
N SER A 164 -4.26 -47.15 7.14
CA SER A 164 -4.62 -46.05 8.05
C SER A 164 -3.43 -45.50 8.86
N LEU A 165 -2.54 -46.37 9.35
CA LEU A 165 -1.37 -45.94 10.12
C LEU A 165 -0.40 -45.09 9.29
N LEU A 166 -0.06 -45.51 8.07
CA LEU A 166 0.85 -44.78 7.18
C LEU A 166 0.22 -43.45 6.73
N PHE A 167 -1.08 -43.44 6.40
CA PHE A 167 -1.81 -42.21 6.08
C PHE A 167 -1.72 -41.15 7.18
N TRP A 168 -1.99 -41.55 8.44
CA TRP A 168 -1.92 -40.63 9.58
C TRP A 168 -0.49 -40.16 9.86
N LEU A 169 0.50 -41.05 9.78
CA LEU A 169 1.92 -40.70 9.98
C LEU A 169 2.39 -39.67 8.94
N THR A 170 2.12 -39.91 7.66
CA THR A 170 2.49 -38.97 6.58
C THR A 170 1.74 -37.65 6.72
N SER A 171 0.45 -37.68 7.09
CA SER A 171 -0.34 -36.46 7.30
C SER A 171 0.20 -35.60 8.44
N VAL A 172 0.51 -36.20 9.59
CA VAL A 172 1.12 -35.49 10.73
C VAL A 172 2.49 -34.94 10.37
N GLN A 173 3.31 -35.72 9.65
CA GLN A 173 4.63 -35.28 9.20
C GLN A 173 4.54 -34.04 8.30
N LEU A 174 3.61 -34.02 7.33
CA LEU A 174 3.40 -32.88 6.44
C LEU A 174 2.90 -31.64 7.18
N LEU A 175 1.95 -31.79 8.11
CA LEU A 175 1.44 -30.68 8.92
C LEU A 175 2.53 -30.06 9.81
N LEU A 176 3.38 -30.90 10.42
CA LEU A 176 4.53 -30.44 11.20
C LEU A 176 5.54 -29.71 10.30
N SER A 177 5.86 -30.24 9.12
CA SER A 177 6.77 -29.58 8.17
C SER A 177 6.26 -28.20 7.76
N VAL A 178 4.97 -28.04 7.42
CA VAL A 178 4.41 -26.72 7.08
C VAL A 178 4.45 -25.76 8.27
N SER A 179 4.07 -26.24 9.46
CA SER A 179 4.02 -25.43 10.68
C SER A 179 5.41 -24.93 11.08
N PHE A 180 6.42 -25.80 11.06
CA PHE A 180 7.78 -25.35 11.31
C PHE A 180 8.31 -24.44 10.20
N GLY A 181 7.91 -24.67 8.94
CA GLY A 181 8.33 -23.85 7.81
C GLY A 181 7.88 -22.39 7.95
N THR A 182 6.64 -22.19 8.38
CA THR A 182 6.09 -20.84 8.63
C THR A 182 6.78 -20.17 9.82
N ILE A 183 7.01 -20.89 10.92
CA ILE A 183 7.72 -20.35 12.10
C ILE A 183 9.15 -19.94 11.74
N ILE A 184 9.87 -20.76 10.96
CA ILE A 184 11.23 -20.43 10.48
C ILE A 184 11.20 -19.14 9.67
N ASN A 185 10.25 -19.03 8.74
CA ASN A 185 10.11 -17.85 7.88
C ASN A 185 9.90 -16.57 8.70
N ILE A 186 8.96 -16.59 9.65
CA ILE A 186 8.65 -15.47 10.54
C ILE A 186 9.85 -15.11 11.41
N SER A 187 10.54 -16.10 11.95
CA SER A 187 11.71 -15.91 12.83
C SER A 187 12.84 -15.19 12.08
N THR A 188 13.12 -15.60 10.84
CA THR A 188 14.14 -14.95 10.01
C THR A 188 13.78 -13.51 9.68
N GLU A 189 12.55 -13.25 9.28
CA GLU A 189 12.09 -11.91 8.90
C GLU A 189 12.13 -10.92 10.05
N THR A 190 11.57 -11.32 11.18
CA THR A 190 11.50 -10.49 12.39
C THR A 190 12.88 -10.22 12.98
N LEU A 191 13.81 -11.18 12.92
CA LEU A 191 15.20 -10.94 13.34
C LEU A 191 15.91 -9.94 12.41
N VAL A 192 15.80 -10.11 11.09
CA VAL A 192 16.47 -9.21 10.15
C VAL A 192 15.90 -7.79 10.23
N TYR A 193 14.58 -7.67 10.33
CA TYR A 193 13.90 -6.42 10.62
C TYR A 193 14.43 -5.78 11.91
N GLY A 194 14.56 -6.57 12.97
CA GLY A 194 15.14 -6.14 14.24
C GLY A 194 16.56 -5.61 14.11
N LEU A 195 17.47 -6.34 13.45
CA LEU A 195 18.87 -5.93 13.24
C LEU A 195 18.98 -4.63 12.42
N CYS A 196 18.11 -4.45 11.41
CA CYS A 196 18.03 -3.18 10.68
C CYS A 196 17.63 -2.03 11.60
N LEU A 197 16.59 -2.21 12.43
CA LEU A 197 16.18 -1.17 13.38
C LEU A 197 17.17 -0.93 14.51
N GLN A 198 17.96 -1.91 14.91
CA GLN A 198 19.10 -1.69 15.82
C GLN A 198 20.17 -0.80 15.19
N THR A 199 20.37 -0.88 13.88
CA THR A 199 21.22 0.08 13.15
C THR A 199 20.66 1.50 13.26
N CYS A 200 19.35 1.67 13.09
CA CYS A 200 18.68 2.97 13.29
C CYS A 200 18.83 3.49 14.72
N ALA A 201 18.65 2.62 15.72
CA ALA A 201 18.80 2.98 17.13
C ALA A 201 20.22 3.50 17.41
N GLN A 202 21.24 2.82 16.90
CA GLN A 202 22.63 3.23 17.08
C GLN A 202 22.97 4.55 16.37
N LEU A 203 22.38 4.82 15.19
CA LEU A 203 22.51 6.12 14.51
C LEU A 203 21.85 7.25 15.32
N GLU A 204 20.71 7.00 15.95
CA GLU A 204 20.02 7.97 16.82
C GLU A 204 20.81 8.23 18.11
N ILE A 205 21.39 7.18 18.72
CA ILE A 205 22.29 7.31 19.87
C ILE A 205 23.54 8.11 19.49
N LEU A 206 24.17 7.84 18.34
CA LEU A 206 25.31 8.62 17.86
C LEU A 206 24.95 10.10 17.67
N THR A 207 23.77 10.38 17.10
CA THR A 207 23.28 11.75 16.91
C THR A 207 23.13 12.47 18.25
N HIS A 208 22.49 11.82 19.22
CA HIS A 208 22.33 12.35 20.57
C HIS A 208 23.68 12.66 21.24
N ARG A 209 24.65 11.72 21.16
CA ARG A 209 26.01 11.91 21.69
C ARG A 209 26.71 13.13 21.08
N LEU A 210 26.63 13.30 19.76
CA LEU A 210 27.25 14.43 19.07
C LEU A 210 26.63 15.77 19.49
N GLN A 211 25.30 15.83 19.63
CA GLN A 211 24.59 17.03 20.08
C GLN A 211 24.95 17.39 21.53
N ARG A 212 25.07 16.40 22.42
CA ARG A 212 25.47 16.61 23.82
C ARG A 212 26.89 17.16 23.94
N VAL A 213 27.82 16.73 23.08
CA VAL A 213 29.17 17.27 23.03
C VAL A 213 29.17 18.75 22.62
N ALA A 214 28.32 19.15 21.67
CA ALA A 214 28.17 20.55 21.28
C ALA A 214 27.63 21.41 22.45
N LEU A 215 26.60 20.94 23.16
CA LEU A 215 25.98 21.63 24.31
C LEU A 215 26.89 21.74 25.53
N SER A 216 27.87 20.85 25.67
CA SER A 216 28.86 20.87 26.77
C SER A 216 30.01 21.86 26.51
N SER A 217 29.98 22.58 25.38
CA SER A 217 31.02 23.51 24.92
C SER A 217 30.80 25.02 25.16
N PRO A 218 30.04 25.53 26.17
CA PRO A 218 30.05 26.96 26.48
C PRO A 218 31.21 27.30 27.43
N GLY A 219 32.27 27.93 26.91
CA GLY A 219 33.15 28.80 27.70
C GLY A 219 34.14 28.17 28.70
N ALA A 220 34.50 26.89 28.59
CA ALA A 220 35.56 26.33 29.45
C ALA A 220 36.94 26.90 29.07
N ARG A 221 37.52 27.67 30.00
CA ARG A 221 38.84 28.33 29.99
C ARG A 221 39.92 27.53 29.25
N GLU A 222 40.80 28.28 28.58
CA GLU A 222 42.04 27.84 27.88
C GLU A 222 43.02 26.99 28.72
N SER A 223 42.70 26.64 29.97
CA SER A 223 43.57 25.86 30.87
C SER A 223 43.37 24.35 30.80
N ASP A 224 42.35 23.83 30.09
CA ASP A 224 42.10 22.38 29.95
C ASP A 224 42.46 21.87 28.54
N THR A 225 43.68 22.17 28.08
CA THR A 225 44.37 21.46 26.98
C THR A 225 44.78 20.04 27.42
N SER A 226 43.84 19.25 27.93
CA SER A 226 44.12 17.85 28.28
C SER A 226 43.91 16.92 27.08
N PRO A 227 44.74 15.87 26.91
CA PRO A 227 44.57 14.84 25.87
C PRO A 227 43.23 14.09 25.92
N LYS A 228 42.40 14.33 26.95
CA LYS A 228 41.05 13.75 27.12
C LYS A 228 39.98 14.36 26.20
N ARG A 229 40.15 15.60 25.70
CA ARG A 229 39.13 16.27 24.87
C ARG A 229 39.18 15.82 23.40
N ALA A 230 40.39 15.72 22.83
CA ALA A 230 40.60 15.14 21.49
C ALA A 230 40.20 13.65 21.43
N SER A 231 40.27 12.92 22.55
CA SER A 231 39.87 11.50 22.59
C SER A 231 38.36 11.28 22.50
N ARG A 232 37.51 12.28 22.87
CA ARG A 232 36.04 12.12 22.89
C ARG A 232 35.40 12.12 21.51
N LEU A 233 35.80 13.04 20.62
CA LEU A 233 35.25 13.04 19.25
C LEU A 233 35.80 11.88 18.41
N SER A 234 37.06 11.48 18.65
CA SER A 234 37.63 10.25 18.09
C SER A 234 36.82 9.01 18.48
N GLU A 235 36.23 8.98 19.68
CA GLU A 235 35.35 7.89 20.13
C GLU A 235 34.02 7.87 19.34
N HIS A 236 33.44 9.03 19.04
CA HIS A 236 32.23 9.12 18.20
C HIS A 236 32.50 8.77 16.72
N VAL A 237 33.67 9.12 16.19
CA VAL A 237 34.12 8.64 14.87
C VAL A 237 34.26 7.11 14.87
N CYS A 238 34.84 6.54 15.94
CA CYS A 238 34.92 5.09 16.12
C CYS A 238 33.53 4.45 16.21
N HIS A 239 32.58 5.08 16.90
CA HIS A 239 31.18 4.64 16.98
C HIS A 239 30.51 4.63 15.60
N HIS A 240 30.63 5.70 14.82
CA HIS A 240 30.08 5.74 13.46
C HIS A 240 30.67 4.66 12.56
N LEU A 241 31.99 4.45 12.62
CA LEU A 241 32.66 3.36 11.88
C LEU A 241 32.19 1.98 12.35
N CYS A 242 31.96 1.80 13.66
CA CYS A 242 31.41 0.58 14.22
C CYS A 242 30.00 0.30 13.68
N ILE A 243 29.13 1.32 13.61
CA ILE A 243 27.77 1.21 13.04
C ILE A 243 27.83 0.80 11.56
N ILE A 244 28.73 1.42 10.78
CA ILE A 244 28.89 1.08 9.36
C ILE A 244 29.34 -0.38 9.20
N ARG A 245 30.36 -0.81 9.96
CA ARG A 245 30.85 -2.20 9.94
C ARG A 245 29.76 -3.18 10.38
N TYR A 246 28.99 -2.84 11.42
CA TYR A 246 27.86 -3.63 11.87
C TYR A 246 26.83 -3.81 10.75
N ALA A 247 26.43 -2.73 10.07
CA ALA A 247 25.49 -2.81 8.97
C ALA A 247 26.04 -3.60 7.77
N GLU A 248 27.32 -3.46 7.44
CA GLU A 248 28.00 -4.26 6.42
C GLU A 248 27.97 -5.75 6.76
N GLN A 249 28.25 -6.12 8.02
CA GLN A 249 28.17 -7.50 8.49
C GLN A 249 26.74 -8.05 8.45
N VAL A 250 25.73 -7.27 8.85
CA VAL A 250 24.31 -7.66 8.71
C VAL A 250 23.97 -7.90 7.24
N ASN A 251 24.41 -7.02 6.34
CA ASN A 251 24.16 -7.16 4.91
C ASN A 251 24.85 -8.40 4.35
N GLU A 252 26.11 -8.66 4.71
CA GLU A 252 26.82 -9.87 4.29
C GLU A 252 26.11 -11.13 4.76
N ILE A 253 25.71 -11.18 6.03
CA ILE A 253 25.05 -12.35 6.65
C ILE A 253 23.70 -12.66 5.97
N TYR A 254 22.90 -11.63 5.66
CA TYR A 254 21.54 -11.81 5.16
C TYR A 254 21.34 -11.49 3.66
N SER A 255 22.39 -11.12 2.94
CA SER A 255 22.34 -10.82 1.49
C SER A 255 21.71 -11.94 0.66
N GLN A 256 22.03 -13.19 0.98
CA GLN A 256 21.46 -14.38 0.34
C GLN A 256 19.97 -14.54 0.68
N VAL A 257 19.59 -14.30 1.94
CA VAL A 257 18.19 -14.34 2.39
C VAL A 257 17.35 -13.28 1.67
N PHE A 258 17.89 -12.07 1.48
CA PHE A 258 17.22 -11.04 0.70
C PHE A 258 17.02 -11.48 -0.75
N PHE A 259 18.03 -12.09 -1.36
CA PHE A 259 17.92 -12.57 -2.74
C PHE A 259 16.85 -13.66 -2.88
N THR A 260 16.91 -14.71 -2.05
CA THR A 260 15.95 -15.81 -2.11
C THR A 260 14.54 -15.32 -1.84
N GLN A 261 14.35 -14.40 -0.89
CA GLN A 261 13.05 -13.81 -0.60
C GLN A 261 12.46 -13.06 -1.80
N PHE A 262 13.21 -12.12 -2.38
CA PHE A 262 12.70 -11.31 -3.48
C PHE A 262 12.44 -12.15 -4.73
N PHE A 263 13.34 -13.08 -5.03
CA PHE A 263 13.19 -13.96 -6.19
C PHE A 263 11.98 -14.89 -6.04
N ALA A 264 11.86 -15.59 -4.90
CA ALA A 264 10.72 -16.44 -4.60
C ALA A 264 9.41 -15.66 -4.63
N SER A 265 9.37 -14.46 -4.04
CA SER A 265 8.15 -13.66 -4.00
C SER A 265 7.68 -13.19 -5.38
N ILE A 266 8.60 -12.88 -6.30
CA ILE A 266 8.21 -12.51 -7.67
C ILE A 266 7.54 -13.70 -8.36
N LEU A 267 8.15 -14.88 -8.29
CA LEU A 267 7.59 -16.09 -8.89
C LEU A 267 6.25 -16.47 -8.26
N VAL A 268 6.16 -16.39 -6.94
CA VAL A 268 4.93 -16.65 -6.18
C VAL A 268 3.83 -15.67 -6.55
N LEU A 269 4.11 -14.36 -6.58
CA LEU A 269 3.10 -13.34 -6.93
C LEU A 269 2.62 -13.49 -8.38
N CYS A 270 3.52 -13.80 -9.31
CA CYS A 270 3.12 -14.05 -10.70
C CYS A 270 2.22 -15.29 -10.81
N SER A 271 2.60 -16.38 -10.14
CA SER A 271 1.87 -17.65 -10.18
C SER A 271 0.55 -17.57 -9.42
N SER A 272 0.49 -16.80 -8.33
CA SER A 272 -0.72 -16.63 -7.52
C SER A 272 -1.76 -15.78 -8.24
N VAL A 273 -1.32 -14.75 -8.97
CA VAL A 273 -2.20 -13.97 -9.84
C VAL A 273 -2.74 -14.82 -11.00
N TYR A 274 -1.91 -15.67 -11.60
CA TYR A 274 -2.37 -16.61 -12.62
C TYR A 274 -3.37 -17.63 -12.05
N TYR A 275 -3.06 -18.26 -10.92
CA TYR A 275 -3.94 -19.21 -10.24
C TYR A 275 -5.30 -18.58 -9.87
N LEU A 276 -5.29 -17.35 -9.34
CA LEU A 276 -6.49 -16.60 -9.01
C LEU A 276 -7.29 -16.19 -10.26
N SER A 277 -6.63 -16.14 -11.42
CA SER A 277 -7.28 -15.87 -12.70
C SER A 277 -7.91 -17.12 -13.33
N SER A 278 -7.42 -18.32 -13.01
CA SER A 278 -7.95 -19.58 -13.55
C SER A 278 -8.98 -20.25 -12.63
N HIS A 279 -8.83 -20.13 -11.31
CA HIS A 279 -9.74 -20.74 -10.32
C HIS A 279 -10.57 -19.67 -9.60
N LEU A 280 -11.90 -19.82 -9.66
CA LEU A 280 -12.87 -18.87 -9.10
C LEU A 280 -13.62 -19.41 -7.86
N THR A 281 -13.12 -20.49 -7.22
CA THR A 281 -13.77 -21.01 -6.01
C THR A 281 -13.50 -20.11 -4.81
N LEU A 282 -14.45 -19.99 -3.88
CA LEU A 282 -14.32 -19.10 -2.71
C LEU A 282 -13.14 -19.49 -1.81
N GLU A 283 -12.93 -20.79 -1.63
CA GLU A 283 -11.85 -21.34 -0.80
C GLU A 283 -10.48 -21.01 -1.39
N ASP A 284 -10.34 -21.15 -2.71
CA ASP A 284 -9.14 -20.75 -3.45
C ASP A 284 -8.91 -19.24 -3.39
N ILE A 285 -9.95 -18.43 -3.62
CA ILE A 285 -9.83 -16.96 -3.58
C ILE A 285 -9.45 -16.46 -2.19
N ALA A 286 -10.05 -17.00 -1.13
CA ALA A 286 -9.75 -16.60 0.24
C ALA A 286 -8.33 -17.02 0.66
N THR A 287 -7.95 -18.27 0.38
CA THR A 287 -6.63 -18.81 0.76
C THR A 287 -5.51 -18.18 -0.07
N MET A 288 -5.69 -18.07 -1.38
CA MET A 288 -4.69 -17.48 -2.28
C MET A 288 -4.64 -15.96 -2.20
N GLY A 289 -5.77 -15.30 -1.92
CA GLY A 289 -5.83 -13.87 -1.67
C GLY A 289 -5.10 -13.48 -0.38
N THR A 290 -5.37 -14.18 0.73
CA THR A 290 -4.67 -13.97 2.00
C THR A 290 -3.19 -14.31 1.90
N TYR A 291 -2.84 -15.39 1.22
CA TYR A 291 -1.45 -15.74 0.93
C TYR A 291 -0.74 -14.67 0.08
N THR A 292 -1.37 -14.17 -0.98
CA THR A 292 -0.84 -13.07 -1.82
C THR A 292 -0.64 -11.79 -1.00
N PHE A 293 -1.58 -11.44 -0.13
CA PHE A 293 -1.44 -10.30 0.79
C PHE A 293 -0.26 -10.47 1.74
N CYS A 294 -0.10 -11.66 2.35
CA CYS A 294 1.04 -11.97 3.22
C CYS A 294 2.37 -11.80 2.48
N MET A 295 2.47 -12.27 1.23
CA MET A 295 3.67 -12.10 0.40
C MET A 295 4.01 -10.62 0.15
N PHE A 296 3.02 -9.75 -0.07
CA PHE A 296 3.26 -8.32 -0.20
C PHE A 296 3.75 -7.67 1.09
N VAL A 297 3.17 -8.03 2.24
CA VAL A 297 3.60 -7.52 3.55
C VAL A 297 5.03 -7.96 3.85
N GLN A 298 5.38 -9.21 3.54
CA GLN A 298 6.71 -9.77 3.74
C GLN A 298 7.80 -8.95 3.00
N ILE A 299 7.59 -8.63 1.71
CA ILE A 299 8.52 -7.77 0.95
C ILE A 299 8.54 -6.35 1.53
N PHE A 300 7.38 -5.81 1.89
CA PHE A 300 7.25 -4.46 2.46
C PHE A 300 8.07 -4.31 3.74
N VAL A 301 8.04 -5.28 4.65
CA VAL A 301 8.79 -5.25 5.92
C VAL A 301 10.29 -5.08 5.67
N TYR A 302 10.87 -5.84 4.74
CA TYR A 302 12.30 -5.69 4.36
C TYR A 302 12.59 -4.33 3.74
N CYS A 303 11.76 -3.90 2.78
CA CYS A 303 11.94 -2.63 2.07
C CYS A 303 11.79 -1.42 2.99
N TRP A 304 10.85 -1.46 3.94
CA TRP A 304 10.63 -0.40 4.91
C TRP A 304 11.80 -0.30 5.88
N ALA A 305 12.26 -1.43 6.45
CA ALA A 305 13.38 -1.44 7.38
C ALA A 305 14.69 -0.96 6.72
N GLY A 306 14.97 -1.41 5.50
CA GLY A 306 16.11 -0.93 4.72
C GLY A 306 16.02 0.56 4.39
N ASN A 307 14.82 1.05 4.06
CA ASN A 307 14.60 2.47 3.79
C ASN A 307 14.78 3.35 5.04
N GLU A 308 14.34 2.88 6.21
CA GLU A 308 14.51 3.61 7.46
C GLU A 308 15.99 3.79 7.81
N VAL A 309 16.81 2.76 7.58
CA VAL A 309 18.27 2.84 7.75
C VAL A 309 18.89 3.84 6.77
N ILE A 310 18.44 3.85 5.51
CA ILE A 310 18.87 4.85 4.52
C ILE A 310 18.56 6.26 5.03
N LEU A 311 17.31 6.53 5.44
CA LEU A 311 16.87 7.84 5.93
C LEU A 311 17.64 8.28 7.18
N LYS A 312 17.77 7.41 8.18
CA LYS A 312 18.51 7.74 9.41
C LYS A 312 19.99 8.00 9.14
N SER A 313 20.61 7.25 8.21
CA SER A 313 22.02 7.45 7.85
C SER A 313 22.28 8.74 7.07
N THR A 314 21.33 9.21 6.25
CA THR A 314 21.42 10.52 5.58
C THR A 314 21.17 11.67 6.55
N ASN A 315 20.14 11.56 7.38
CA ASN A 315 19.72 12.61 8.30
C ASN A 315 20.74 12.86 9.41
N LEU A 316 21.66 11.93 9.68
CA LEU A 316 22.79 12.17 10.58
C LEU A 316 23.60 13.40 10.16
N SER A 317 23.75 13.66 8.85
CA SER A 317 24.45 14.86 8.37
C SER A 317 23.70 16.16 8.68
N ASP A 318 22.38 16.16 8.52
CA ASP A 318 21.54 17.32 8.83
C ASP A 318 21.53 17.58 10.34
N ALA A 319 21.42 16.53 11.15
CA ALA A 319 21.44 16.65 12.61
C ALA A 319 22.79 17.17 13.16
N ILE A 320 23.91 16.84 12.49
CA ILE A 320 25.24 17.41 12.81
C ILE A 320 25.30 18.88 12.38
N TYR A 321 24.66 19.26 11.29
CA TYR A 321 24.63 20.65 10.84
C TYR A 321 23.82 21.57 11.78
N GLU A 322 22.73 21.04 12.35
CA GLU A 322 21.81 21.75 13.25
C GLU A 322 22.37 21.99 14.66
N MET A 323 23.44 21.30 15.06
CA MET A 323 24.03 21.49 16.39
C MET A 323 24.92 22.76 16.46
N GLU A 324 25.29 23.18 17.68
CA GLU A 324 26.11 24.38 17.91
C GLU A 324 27.62 24.20 17.58
N TRP A 325 27.93 23.69 16.37
CA TRP A 325 29.29 23.36 15.94
C TRP A 325 30.23 24.57 15.79
N ILE A 326 29.69 25.79 15.73
CA ILE A 326 30.45 27.04 15.64
C ILE A 326 31.31 27.27 16.88
N LEU A 327 30.91 26.73 18.04
CA LEU A 327 31.65 26.88 19.30
C LEU A 327 32.76 25.83 19.49
N MET A 328 32.88 24.88 18.56
CA MET A 328 33.86 23.78 18.64
C MET A 328 35.22 24.19 18.04
N THR A 329 36.27 23.46 18.43
CA THR A 329 37.64 23.68 17.93
C THR A 329 37.80 23.32 16.45
N ILE A 330 38.84 23.82 15.79
CA ILE A 330 39.11 23.54 14.36
C ILE A 330 39.32 22.04 14.11
N SER A 331 39.95 21.31 15.04
CA SER A 331 40.12 19.86 14.94
C SER A 331 38.76 19.15 14.95
N GLU A 332 37.89 19.51 15.89
CA GLU A 332 36.57 18.91 16.03
C GLU A 332 35.68 19.17 14.81
N ARG A 333 35.72 20.39 14.26
CA ARG A 333 35.00 20.73 13.02
C ARG A 333 35.45 19.89 11.82
N LYS A 334 36.75 19.57 11.72
CA LYS A 334 37.27 18.71 10.63
C LYS A 334 36.76 17.28 10.75
N ASP A 335 36.72 16.72 11.96
CA ASP A 335 36.20 15.37 12.20
C ASP A 335 34.70 15.27 11.91
N LEU A 336 33.92 16.28 12.30
CA LEU A 336 32.50 16.38 11.95
C LEU A 336 32.27 16.49 10.45
N LEU A 337 33.09 17.26 9.75
CA LEU A 337 33.03 17.37 8.30
C LEU A 337 33.33 16.02 7.62
N MET A 338 34.25 15.23 8.18
CA MET A 338 34.51 13.86 7.72
C MET A 338 33.31 12.94 7.93
N ILE A 339 32.63 13.04 9.09
CA ILE A 339 31.39 12.30 9.37
C ILE A 339 30.30 12.70 8.36
N MET A 340 30.02 14.00 8.20
CA MET A 340 29.03 14.52 7.26
C MET A 340 29.36 14.09 5.82
N LYS A 341 30.63 14.15 5.42
CA LYS A 341 31.07 13.67 4.11
C LYS A 341 30.81 12.19 3.94
N ARG A 342 31.03 11.37 4.98
CA ARG A 342 30.72 9.93 4.94
C ARG A 342 29.22 9.66 4.85
N CYS A 343 28.37 10.46 5.51
CA CYS A 343 26.91 10.36 5.46
C CYS A 343 26.33 10.62 4.06
N THR A 344 27.03 11.34 3.19
CA THR A 344 26.63 11.48 1.76
C THR A 344 26.56 10.14 1.02
N LYS A 345 27.21 9.10 1.54
CA LYS A 345 27.05 7.70 1.12
C LYS A 345 26.20 6.96 2.16
N PRO A 346 24.87 6.86 1.97
CA PRO A 346 23.99 6.24 2.96
C PRO A 346 24.29 4.76 3.15
N ILE A 347 23.96 4.26 4.34
CA ILE A 347 24.02 2.83 4.64
C ILE A 347 22.87 2.15 3.88
N ARG A 348 23.21 1.18 3.03
CA ARG A 348 22.26 0.50 2.14
C ARG A 348 22.38 -1.01 2.31
N PHE A 349 21.25 -1.66 2.55
CA PHE A 349 21.13 -3.09 2.44
C PHE A 349 20.77 -3.48 1.01
N SER A 350 21.46 -4.49 0.47
CA SER A 350 21.27 -4.98 -0.89
C SER A 350 21.18 -6.49 -0.88
N SER A 351 20.27 -7.05 -1.67
CA SER A 351 20.38 -8.45 -2.05
C SER A 351 21.67 -8.64 -2.84
N SER A 352 22.32 -9.79 -2.67
CA SER A 352 23.66 -10.15 -3.15
C SER A 352 24.22 -9.27 -4.28
N PHE A 353 23.51 -9.05 -5.40
CA PHE A 353 23.88 -8.00 -6.38
C PHE A 353 22.73 -7.30 -7.16
N LEU A 354 21.45 -7.56 -6.88
CA LEU A 354 20.36 -7.22 -7.82
C LEU A 354 19.41 -6.11 -7.34
N VAL A 355 19.03 -6.10 -6.06
CA VAL A 355 17.96 -5.23 -5.56
C VAL A 355 18.37 -4.55 -4.26
N MET A 356 18.32 -3.21 -4.24
CA MET A 356 18.45 -2.42 -3.02
C MET A 356 17.15 -2.50 -2.21
N LEU A 357 17.25 -2.77 -0.91
CA LEU A 357 16.11 -2.71 0.02
C LEU A 357 15.67 -1.25 0.21
N SER A 358 14.69 -0.82 -0.58
CA SER A 358 14.12 0.53 -0.48
C SER A 358 12.64 0.54 -0.84
N LEU A 359 11.90 1.54 -0.36
CA LEU A 359 10.51 1.76 -0.76
C LEU A 359 10.37 2.07 -2.26
N ARG A 360 11.44 2.58 -2.89
CA ARG A 360 11.49 2.79 -4.35
C ARG A 360 11.54 1.46 -5.12
N SER A 361 12.35 0.50 -4.65
CA SER A 361 12.40 -0.86 -5.21
C SER A 361 11.08 -1.59 -5.01
N TYR A 362 10.47 -1.47 -3.83
CA TYR A 362 9.11 -1.97 -3.57
C TYR A 362 8.08 -1.37 -4.55
N GLY A 363 8.13 -0.05 -4.75
CA GLY A 363 7.26 0.63 -5.73
C GLY A 363 7.49 0.19 -7.18
N LYS A 364 8.71 -0.19 -7.57
CA LYS A 364 8.99 -0.79 -8.89
C LYS A 364 8.45 -2.22 -9.00
N LEU A 365 8.59 -3.02 -7.95
CA LEU A 365 8.04 -4.38 -7.88
C LEU A 365 6.52 -4.35 -7.97
N LEU A 366 5.85 -3.46 -7.22
CA LEU A 366 4.43 -3.18 -7.35
C LEU A 366 4.05 -2.72 -8.77
N LYS A 367 4.87 -1.89 -9.43
CA LYS A 367 4.64 -1.47 -10.82
C LYS A 367 4.76 -2.63 -11.82
N ALA A 368 5.70 -3.55 -11.62
CA ALA A 368 5.86 -4.72 -12.47
C ALA A 368 4.66 -5.68 -12.33
N SER A 369 4.22 -5.95 -11.08
CA SER A 369 2.97 -6.69 -10.81
C SER A 369 1.73 -5.94 -11.33
N TYR A 370 1.73 -4.61 -11.28
CA TYR A 370 0.67 -3.76 -11.84
C TYR A 370 0.69 -3.68 -13.38
N SER A 371 1.82 -3.95 -14.05
CA SER A 371 1.86 -4.04 -15.52
C SER A 371 1.01 -5.21 -16.02
N ALA A 372 0.91 -6.30 -15.23
CA ALA A 372 -0.05 -7.38 -15.47
C ALA A 372 -1.50 -6.94 -15.13
N PHE A 373 -1.68 -6.04 -14.17
CA PHE A 373 -2.97 -5.45 -13.83
C PHE A 373 -3.48 -4.39 -14.84
N ASN A 374 -2.61 -3.64 -15.51
CA ASN A 374 -3.02 -2.70 -16.57
C ASN A 374 -3.66 -3.42 -17.76
N VAL A 375 -3.24 -4.67 -18.04
CA VAL A 375 -3.91 -5.56 -19.00
C VAL A 375 -5.37 -5.82 -18.58
N LEU A 376 -5.68 -5.87 -17.28
CA LEU A 376 -7.05 -5.99 -16.74
C LEU A 376 -7.88 -4.70 -16.86
N GLN A 377 -7.28 -3.50 -16.77
CA GLN A 377 -8.03 -2.27 -17.06
C GLN A 377 -8.36 -2.11 -18.55
N HIS A 378 -7.50 -2.62 -19.44
CA HIS A 378 -7.80 -2.69 -20.88
C HIS A 378 -8.99 -3.63 -21.21
N LEU A 379 -9.31 -4.58 -20.32
CA LEU A 379 -10.46 -5.49 -20.44
C LEU A 379 -11.81 -4.88 -20.01
N SER A 380 -11.84 -3.69 -19.38
CA SER A 380 -13.08 -3.04 -18.90
C SER A 380 -13.90 -2.33 -20.00
N GLY A 381 -13.35 -2.17 -21.21
CA GLY A 381 -14.09 -1.79 -22.42
C GLY A 381 -14.58 -0.34 -22.56
N ILE A 382 -14.35 0.52 -21.57
CA ILE A 382 -14.87 1.90 -21.56
C ILE A 382 -13.89 2.93 -22.13
N TRP A 383 -12.59 2.72 -21.94
CA TRP A 383 -11.56 3.71 -22.25
C TRP A 383 -10.61 3.24 -23.37
N ARG A 384 -10.89 3.69 -24.59
CA ARG A 384 -10.04 3.41 -25.75
C ARG A 384 -8.74 4.21 -25.70
N PRO A 385 -7.55 3.58 -25.82
CA PRO A 385 -6.27 4.28 -25.91
C PRO A 385 -6.23 5.24 -27.10
N VAL A 386 -5.73 6.46 -26.87
CA VAL A 386 -5.62 7.51 -27.89
C VAL A 386 -4.56 7.16 -28.95
N GLU A 387 -3.55 6.35 -28.57
CA GLU A 387 -2.37 6.03 -29.39
C GLU A 387 -2.57 4.90 -30.41
N TRP A 388 -3.70 4.19 -30.39
CA TRP A 388 -3.93 3.11 -31.34
C TRP A 388 -4.10 3.66 -32.76
N SER A 389 -3.19 3.29 -33.66
CA SER A 389 -3.19 3.74 -35.06
C SER A 389 -4.11 2.90 -35.95
N SER A 390 -4.29 1.60 -35.67
CA SER A 390 -4.99 0.66 -36.55
C SER A 390 -6.52 0.81 -36.51
N SER A 391 -7.16 1.01 -37.66
CA SER A 391 -8.62 1.17 -37.76
C SER A 391 -9.42 -0.06 -37.30
N CYS A 392 -8.87 -1.27 -37.45
CA CYS A 392 -9.53 -2.51 -36.99
C CYS A 392 -9.62 -2.60 -35.46
N ALA A 393 -8.54 -2.27 -34.74
CA ALA A 393 -8.56 -2.29 -33.27
C ALA A 393 -9.49 -1.22 -32.69
N LYS A 394 -9.61 -0.07 -33.36
CA LYS A 394 -10.58 1.00 -33.03
C LYS A 394 -12.03 0.50 -33.16
N MET A 395 -12.33 -0.20 -34.25
CA MET A 395 -13.66 -0.73 -34.53
C MET A 395 -14.05 -1.84 -33.53
N LEU A 396 -13.14 -2.79 -33.28
CA LEU A 396 -13.35 -3.87 -32.30
C LEU A 396 -13.59 -3.32 -30.89
N TYR A 397 -12.82 -2.31 -30.47
CA TYR A 397 -13.02 -1.68 -29.16
C TYR A 397 -14.36 -0.95 -29.08
N ASN A 398 -14.74 -0.20 -30.11
CA ASN A 398 -16.04 0.46 -30.14
C ASN A 398 -17.20 -0.55 -30.09
N ALA A 399 -17.08 -1.69 -30.78
CA ALA A 399 -18.06 -2.77 -30.70
C ALA A 399 -18.15 -3.37 -29.30
N PHE A 400 -17.01 -3.54 -28.62
CA PHE A 400 -16.96 -4.00 -27.23
C PHE A 400 -17.61 -2.98 -26.27
N THR A 401 -17.33 -1.68 -26.41
CA THR A 401 -17.99 -0.63 -25.62
C THR A 401 -19.52 -0.63 -25.81
N VAL A 402 -19.99 -0.77 -27.05
CA VAL A 402 -21.43 -0.86 -27.36
C VAL A 402 -22.04 -2.10 -26.71
N TYR A 403 -21.38 -3.26 -26.83
CA TYR A 403 -21.81 -4.49 -26.16
C TYR A 403 -21.93 -4.29 -24.64
N THR A 404 -20.92 -3.74 -23.98
CA THR A 404 -20.96 -3.52 -22.52
C THR A 404 -22.11 -2.60 -22.10
N ILE A 405 -22.36 -1.51 -22.85
CA ILE A 405 -23.47 -0.59 -22.55
C ILE A 405 -24.82 -1.29 -22.76
N VAL A 406 -25.01 -1.96 -23.89
CA VAL A 406 -26.26 -2.68 -24.20
C VAL A 406 -26.56 -3.73 -23.12
N SER A 407 -25.54 -4.48 -22.67
CA SER A 407 -25.70 -5.49 -21.64
C SER A 407 -26.12 -4.90 -20.28
N LEU A 408 -25.57 -3.73 -19.91
CA LEU A 408 -25.95 -3.03 -18.68
C LEU A 408 -27.40 -2.52 -18.73
N TYR A 409 -27.81 -1.93 -19.85
CA TYR A 409 -29.20 -1.47 -20.02
C TYR A 409 -30.20 -2.64 -20.06
N PHE A 410 -29.82 -3.77 -20.64
CA PHE A 410 -30.64 -4.99 -20.59
C PHE A 410 -30.81 -5.50 -19.16
N LEU A 411 -29.73 -5.53 -18.36
CA LEU A 411 -29.81 -5.92 -16.94
C LEU A 411 -30.65 -4.94 -16.12
N MET A 412 -30.53 -3.64 -16.37
CA MET A 412 -31.36 -2.61 -15.73
C MET A 412 -32.86 -2.83 -16.02
N LEU A 413 -33.21 -3.10 -17.28
CA LEU A 413 -34.59 -3.33 -17.70
C LEU A 413 -35.19 -4.59 -17.07
N THR A 414 -34.43 -5.69 -17.03
CA THR A 414 -34.92 -6.97 -16.48
C THR A 414 -35.09 -6.92 -14.96
N GLN A 415 -34.23 -6.17 -14.24
CA GLN A 415 -34.40 -5.90 -12.81
C GLN A 415 -35.60 -4.99 -12.53
N PHE A 416 -35.82 -3.97 -13.36
CA PHE A 416 -36.99 -3.12 -13.25
C PHE A 416 -38.29 -3.91 -13.41
N MET A 417 -38.35 -4.79 -14.41
CA MET A 417 -39.52 -5.64 -14.65
C MET A 417 -39.73 -6.64 -13.51
N ASP A 418 -38.66 -7.17 -12.89
CA ASP A 418 -38.76 -8.06 -11.73
C ASP A 418 -39.44 -7.37 -10.54
N ILE A 419 -39.01 -6.14 -10.23
CA ILE A 419 -39.59 -5.32 -9.16
C ILE A 419 -41.09 -5.06 -9.40
N LEU A 420 -41.52 -4.88 -10.66
CA LEU A 420 -42.91 -4.59 -10.98
C LEU A 420 -43.81 -5.82 -11.03
N LEU A 421 -43.30 -6.98 -11.44
CA LEU A 421 -44.12 -8.13 -11.83
C LEU A 421 -44.00 -9.35 -10.91
N ILE A 422 -42.91 -9.48 -10.14
CA ILE A 422 -42.61 -10.72 -9.38
C ILE A 422 -42.36 -10.45 -7.88
N VAL A 423 -42.09 -9.21 -7.47
CA VAL A 423 -41.77 -8.92 -6.06
C VAL A 423 -43.04 -8.79 -5.22
N ASP A 424 -43.29 -9.79 -4.38
CA ASP A 424 -44.44 -9.82 -3.46
C ASP A 424 -44.05 -9.62 -1.98
N ASN A 425 -42.75 -9.74 -1.64
CA ASN A 425 -42.23 -9.65 -0.27
C ASN A 425 -41.32 -8.43 -0.06
N VAL A 426 -41.28 -7.90 1.18
CA VAL A 426 -40.48 -6.72 1.55
C VAL A 426 -38.97 -6.99 1.49
N ASP A 427 -38.52 -8.19 1.88
CA ASP A 427 -37.10 -8.56 1.84
C ASP A 427 -36.59 -8.69 0.39
N ASP A 428 -37.42 -9.30 -0.47
CA ASP A 428 -37.16 -9.43 -1.90
C ASP A 428 -37.10 -8.05 -2.58
N PHE A 429 -38.03 -7.15 -2.21
CA PHE A 429 -38.04 -5.77 -2.66
C PHE A 429 -36.77 -5.03 -2.24
N THR A 430 -36.36 -5.18 -0.99
CA THR A 430 -35.20 -4.49 -0.43
C THR A 430 -33.91 -4.95 -1.12
N ASN A 431 -33.70 -6.26 -1.29
CA ASN A 431 -32.50 -6.80 -1.93
C ASN A 431 -32.44 -6.45 -3.44
N ASN A 432 -33.55 -6.56 -4.17
CA ASN A 432 -33.59 -6.18 -5.58
C ASN A 432 -33.43 -4.67 -5.79
N SER A 433 -34.04 -3.84 -4.94
CA SER A 433 -33.93 -2.39 -5.05
C SER A 433 -32.49 -1.89 -4.88
N LEU A 434 -31.70 -2.52 -3.98
CA LEU A 434 -30.28 -2.23 -3.79
C LEU A 434 -29.46 -2.43 -5.07
N ILE A 435 -29.65 -3.57 -5.72
CA ILE A 435 -28.92 -3.92 -6.94
C ILE A 435 -29.41 -3.05 -8.10
N PHE A 436 -30.72 -2.84 -8.20
CA PHE A 436 -31.33 -1.99 -9.23
C PHE A 436 -30.80 -0.55 -9.19
N VAL A 437 -30.79 0.09 -8.01
CA VAL A 437 -30.26 1.46 -7.84
C VAL A 437 -28.77 1.53 -8.18
N SER A 438 -28.01 0.50 -7.84
CA SER A 438 -26.59 0.38 -8.19
C SER A 438 -26.37 0.30 -9.70
N ILE A 439 -27.14 -0.55 -10.39
CA ILE A 439 -27.04 -0.72 -11.84
C ILE A 439 -27.49 0.54 -12.59
N ILE A 440 -28.56 1.22 -12.14
CA ILE A 440 -28.93 2.53 -12.69
C ILE A 440 -27.79 3.53 -12.56
N THR A 441 -27.17 3.60 -11.38
CA THR A 441 -26.04 4.50 -11.11
C THR A 441 -24.90 4.24 -12.09
N VAL A 442 -24.54 2.98 -12.32
CA VAL A 442 -23.49 2.58 -13.27
C VAL A 442 -23.88 2.88 -14.72
N CYS A 443 -25.14 2.64 -15.13
CA CYS A 443 -25.63 2.94 -16.47
C CYS A 443 -25.58 4.43 -16.79
N CYS A 444 -26.02 5.28 -15.85
CA CYS A 444 -25.95 6.72 -16.00
C CYS A 444 -24.48 7.20 -16.09
N LYS A 445 -23.61 6.72 -15.20
CA LYS A 445 -22.17 7.06 -15.22
C LYS A 445 -21.48 6.64 -16.51
N SER A 446 -21.71 5.40 -16.97
CA SER A 446 -21.09 4.88 -18.19
C SER A 446 -21.51 5.71 -19.42
N THR A 447 -22.79 6.05 -19.51
CA THR A 447 -23.33 6.90 -20.57
C THR A 447 -22.73 8.31 -20.53
N ILE A 448 -22.64 8.93 -19.35
CA ILE A 448 -22.08 10.28 -19.20
C ILE A 448 -20.58 10.30 -19.57
N ILE A 449 -19.79 9.31 -19.14
CA ILE A 449 -18.36 9.24 -19.51
C ILE A 449 -18.17 9.09 -21.01
N VAL A 450 -18.98 8.26 -21.67
CA VAL A 450 -18.89 8.06 -23.12
C VAL A 450 -19.27 9.35 -23.87
N LEU A 451 -20.33 10.05 -23.44
CA LEU A 451 -20.76 11.31 -24.04
C LEU A 451 -19.77 12.45 -23.79
N ARG A 452 -19.18 12.53 -22.59
CA ARG A 452 -18.24 13.58 -22.17
C ARG A 452 -16.78 13.25 -22.45
N ARG A 453 -16.50 12.16 -23.16
CA ARG A 453 -15.14 11.67 -23.42
C ARG A 453 -14.20 12.73 -23.96
N ASN A 454 -14.63 13.52 -24.94
CA ASN A 454 -13.79 14.56 -25.53
C ASN A 454 -13.44 15.63 -24.49
N ALA A 455 -14.41 16.08 -23.69
CA ALA A 455 -14.16 17.04 -22.62
C ALA A 455 -13.20 16.49 -21.54
N ILE A 456 -13.26 15.18 -21.22
CA ILE A 456 -12.30 14.55 -20.31
C ILE A 456 -10.89 14.52 -20.92
N ILE A 457 -10.78 14.24 -22.22
CA ILE A 457 -9.49 14.29 -22.93
C ILE A 457 -8.94 15.73 -22.92
N ASP A 458 -9.79 16.73 -23.15
CA ASP A 458 -9.41 18.14 -23.09
C ASP A 458 -8.90 18.53 -21.69
N LEU A 459 -9.52 18.02 -20.61
CA LEU A 459 -9.01 18.20 -19.23
C LEU A 459 -7.59 17.64 -19.05
N VAL A 460 -7.33 16.43 -19.56
CA VAL A 460 -5.98 15.83 -19.50
C VAL A 460 -5.00 16.66 -20.33
N GLU A 461 -5.39 17.06 -21.52
CA GLU A 461 -4.54 17.83 -22.42
C GLU A 461 -4.21 19.22 -21.84
N MET A 462 -5.15 19.86 -21.14
CA MET A 462 -4.89 21.08 -20.39
C MET A 462 -3.77 20.90 -19.37
N LEU A 463 -3.76 19.81 -18.59
CA LEU A 463 -2.70 19.54 -17.61
C LEU A 463 -1.32 19.32 -18.24
N LEU A 464 -1.26 18.92 -19.52
CA LEU A 464 -0.01 18.68 -20.25
C LEU A 464 0.56 19.93 -20.92
N ARG A 465 -0.25 20.99 -21.06
CA ARG A 465 0.12 22.26 -21.70
C ARG A 465 0.53 23.31 -20.66
N ASP A 466 1.26 24.34 -21.10
CA ASP A 466 1.48 25.54 -20.27
C ASP A 466 0.12 26.23 -20.00
N PRO A 467 -0.13 26.77 -18.79
CA PRO A 467 0.78 26.99 -17.65
C PRO A 467 0.85 25.84 -16.61
N TYR A 468 0.10 24.75 -16.80
CA TYR A 468 -0.07 23.66 -15.83
C TYR A 468 1.09 22.68 -15.78
N LYS A 469 1.85 22.61 -16.87
CA LYS A 469 3.03 21.76 -16.98
C LYS A 469 4.10 22.14 -15.91
N PRO A 470 4.61 21.17 -15.13
CA PRO A 470 5.71 21.41 -14.20
C PRO A 470 6.99 21.85 -14.94
N ARG A 471 7.68 22.87 -14.41
CA ARG A 471 8.87 23.48 -15.04
C ARG A 471 10.18 23.12 -14.36
N ASN A 472 10.13 22.78 -13.08
CA ASN A 472 11.31 22.57 -12.23
C ASN A 472 11.23 21.22 -11.51
N GLU A 473 12.36 20.72 -11.02
CA GLU A 473 12.42 19.45 -10.26
C GLU A 473 11.50 19.45 -9.02
N ASP A 474 11.39 20.59 -8.32
CA ASP A 474 10.50 20.70 -7.16
C ASP A 474 9.01 20.60 -7.55
N GLU A 475 8.63 21.15 -8.71
CA GLU A 475 7.25 21.06 -9.21
C GLU A 475 6.95 19.63 -9.68
N LEU A 476 7.92 18.98 -10.32
CA LEU A 476 7.84 17.56 -10.68
C LEU A 476 7.74 16.66 -9.45
N ALA A 477 8.43 16.99 -8.34
CA ALA A 477 8.34 16.25 -7.09
C ALA A 477 6.96 16.38 -6.42
N ILE A 478 6.36 17.59 -6.44
CA ILE A 478 4.99 17.81 -5.97
C ILE A 478 4.01 16.98 -6.80
N GLN A 479 4.09 17.10 -8.13
CA GLN A 479 3.25 16.35 -9.06
C GLN A 479 3.38 14.83 -8.84
N ALA A 480 4.61 14.31 -8.75
CA ALA A 480 4.86 12.89 -8.52
C ALA A 480 4.34 12.38 -7.18
N THR A 481 4.30 13.23 -6.15
CA THR A 481 3.74 12.89 -4.83
C THR A 481 2.23 12.69 -4.92
N PHE A 482 1.52 13.62 -5.58
CA PHE A 482 0.08 13.49 -5.83
C PHE A 482 -0.23 12.32 -6.75
N ASP A 483 0.52 12.12 -7.83
CA ASP A 483 0.31 10.99 -8.75
C ASP A 483 0.51 9.64 -8.03
N LYS A 484 1.51 9.54 -7.14
CA LYS A 484 1.73 8.35 -6.32
C LYS A 484 0.58 8.13 -5.34
N PHE A 485 0.08 9.20 -4.72
CA PHE A 485 -1.04 9.14 -3.78
C PHE A 485 -2.35 8.74 -4.47
N ILE A 486 -2.73 9.42 -5.56
CA ILE A 486 -3.90 9.09 -6.39
C ILE A 486 -3.85 7.62 -6.79
N ARG A 487 -2.68 7.15 -7.25
CA ARG A 487 -2.51 5.75 -7.64
C ARG A 487 -2.66 4.77 -6.48
N SER A 488 -2.10 5.09 -5.31
CA SER A 488 -2.22 4.25 -4.11
C SER A 488 -3.67 4.12 -3.67
N CYS A 489 -4.40 5.24 -3.60
CA CYS A 489 -5.82 5.26 -3.24
C CYS A 489 -6.67 4.51 -4.27
N SER A 490 -6.40 4.67 -5.56
CA SER A 490 -7.13 3.98 -6.63
C SER A 490 -6.96 2.46 -6.56
N ILE A 491 -5.75 1.97 -6.25
CA ILE A 491 -5.48 0.54 -6.06
C ILE A 491 -6.21 0.01 -4.82
N MET A 492 -6.13 0.74 -3.70
CA MET A 492 -6.82 0.34 -2.46
C MET A 492 -8.35 0.25 -2.67
N TYR A 493 -8.93 1.23 -3.36
CA TYR A 493 -10.36 1.28 -3.63
C TYR A 493 -10.83 0.20 -4.62
N LEU A 494 -10.02 -0.08 -5.63
CA LEU A 494 -10.24 -1.20 -6.54
C LEU A 494 -10.24 -2.53 -5.78
N LEU A 495 -9.26 -2.77 -4.91
CA LEU A 495 -9.19 -4.00 -4.10
C LEU A 495 -10.44 -4.14 -3.23
N LEU A 496 -10.88 -3.06 -2.59
CA LEU A 496 -12.13 -3.03 -1.79
C LEU A 496 -13.36 -3.38 -2.63
N THR A 497 -13.44 -2.87 -3.86
CA THR A 497 -14.56 -3.16 -4.76
C THR A 497 -14.53 -4.59 -5.27
N ILE A 498 -13.35 -5.11 -5.61
CA ILE A 498 -13.18 -6.53 -5.98
C ILE A 498 -13.61 -7.42 -4.82
N THR A 499 -13.19 -7.12 -3.59
CA THR A 499 -13.62 -7.90 -2.41
C THR A 499 -15.13 -7.85 -2.18
N SER A 500 -15.78 -6.73 -2.50
CA SER A 500 -17.24 -6.58 -2.36
C SER A 500 -18.01 -7.32 -3.47
N VAL A 501 -17.51 -7.25 -4.71
CA VAL A 501 -18.08 -8.00 -5.84
C VAL A 501 -17.89 -9.50 -5.65
N THR A 502 -16.73 -9.96 -5.16
CA THR A 502 -16.50 -11.39 -4.92
C THR A 502 -17.35 -11.95 -3.77
N THR A 503 -17.57 -11.18 -2.69
CA THR A 503 -18.54 -11.58 -1.64
C THR A 503 -19.99 -11.57 -2.15
N GLY A 504 -20.35 -10.64 -3.05
CA GLY A 504 -21.65 -10.65 -3.72
C GLY A 504 -21.83 -11.84 -4.68
N SER A 505 -20.79 -12.17 -5.45
CA SER A 505 -20.77 -13.32 -6.38
C SER A 505 -20.82 -14.67 -5.67
N LEU A 506 -20.34 -14.77 -4.42
CA LEU A 506 -20.51 -15.97 -3.60
C LEU A 506 -21.99 -16.30 -3.37
N ARG A 507 -22.81 -15.27 -3.07
CA ARG A 507 -24.27 -15.44 -2.93
C ARG A 507 -24.90 -15.92 -4.24
N SER A 508 -24.48 -15.32 -5.35
CA SER A 508 -24.89 -15.75 -6.69
C SER A 508 -24.55 -17.23 -6.95
N LEU A 509 -23.40 -17.72 -6.49
CA LEU A 509 -23.02 -19.12 -6.69
C LEU A 509 -23.88 -20.08 -5.85
N SER A 510 -24.23 -19.69 -4.62
CA SER A 510 -25.21 -20.44 -3.80
C SER A 510 -26.56 -20.55 -4.52
N ASN A 511 -27.03 -19.44 -5.10
CA ASN A 511 -28.26 -19.42 -5.89
C ASN A 511 -28.19 -20.36 -7.10
N ILE A 512 -27.06 -20.38 -7.84
CA ILE A 512 -26.89 -21.30 -8.97
C ILE A 512 -26.96 -22.76 -8.53
N ILE A 513 -26.33 -23.11 -7.40
CA ILE A 513 -26.33 -24.47 -6.85
C ILE A 513 -27.76 -24.90 -6.45
N GLU A 514 -28.57 -23.97 -5.96
CA GLU A 514 -29.97 -24.15 -5.63
C GLU A 514 -30.92 -24.11 -6.85
N GLY A 515 -30.39 -23.93 -8.07
CA GLY A 515 -31.17 -23.85 -9.30
C GLY A 515 -31.88 -22.50 -9.50
N ARG A 516 -31.45 -21.45 -8.79
CA ARG A 516 -31.93 -20.07 -8.90
C ARG A 516 -30.94 -19.21 -9.69
N LEU A 517 -31.42 -18.17 -10.35
CA LEU A 517 -30.54 -17.26 -11.08
C LEU A 517 -29.59 -16.51 -10.11
N PRO A 518 -28.35 -16.21 -10.53
CA PRO A 518 -27.38 -15.37 -9.80
C PRO A 518 -27.99 -14.16 -9.11
N TYR A 519 -28.76 -13.42 -9.90
CA TYR A 519 -29.48 -12.23 -9.52
C TYR A 519 -30.89 -12.37 -10.03
N ARG A 520 -31.84 -12.09 -9.14
CA ARG A 520 -33.26 -12.17 -9.45
C ARG A 520 -33.60 -11.12 -10.53
N VAL A 521 -34.16 -11.61 -11.63
CA VAL A 521 -34.53 -10.80 -12.79
C VAL A 521 -35.73 -11.43 -13.48
N TRP A 522 -36.54 -10.58 -14.13
CA TRP A 522 -37.58 -11.02 -15.04
C TRP A 522 -37.00 -11.18 -16.44
N LEU A 523 -37.29 -12.31 -17.11
CA LEU A 523 -36.88 -12.57 -18.48
C LEU A 523 -38.11 -12.90 -19.35
N PRO A 524 -38.15 -12.44 -20.61
CA PRO A 524 -39.27 -12.70 -21.51
C PRO A 524 -39.28 -14.14 -22.07
N TYR A 525 -38.39 -15.01 -21.61
CA TYR A 525 -38.23 -16.39 -22.08
C TYR A 525 -38.05 -17.37 -20.91
N ASP A 526 -38.47 -18.62 -21.11
CA ASP A 526 -38.34 -19.69 -20.11
C ASP A 526 -36.88 -20.08 -19.90
N TRP A 527 -36.32 -19.65 -18.77
CA TRP A 527 -34.95 -19.96 -18.35
C TRP A 527 -34.83 -21.33 -17.66
N ASN A 528 -35.94 -22.00 -17.34
CA ASN A 528 -35.97 -23.34 -16.72
C ASN A 528 -35.32 -24.45 -17.58
N LYS A 529 -34.99 -24.17 -18.85
CA LYS A 529 -34.21 -25.09 -19.70
C LYS A 529 -32.73 -24.98 -19.34
N SER A 530 -32.11 -26.11 -19.00
CA SER A 530 -30.68 -26.22 -18.60
C SER A 530 -29.67 -25.35 -19.39
N PRO A 531 -29.68 -25.31 -20.74
CA PRO A 531 -28.73 -24.46 -21.47
C PRO A 531 -29.01 -22.96 -21.34
N MET A 532 -30.28 -22.54 -21.27
CA MET A 532 -30.65 -21.12 -21.15
C MET A 532 -30.37 -20.56 -19.75
N PHE A 533 -30.54 -21.40 -18.72
CA PHE A 533 -30.13 -21.07 -17.36
C PHE A 533 -28.62 -20.76 -17.28
N LEU A 534 -27.79 -21.64 -17.83
CA LEU A 534 -26.33 -21.48 -17.79
C LEU A 534 -25.86 -20.23 -18.56
N ILE A 535 -26.39 -20.02 -19.78
CA ILE A 535 -26.06 -18.85 -20.60
C ILE A 535 -26.43 -17.56 -19.89
N THR A 536 -27.63 -17.49 -19.32
CA THR A 536 -28.12 -16.31 -18.60
C THR A 536 -27.28 -16.05 -17.34
N SER A 537 -26.88 -17.12 -16.63
CA SER A 537 -26.07 -17.01 -15.41
C SER A 537 -24.67 -16.47 -15.70
N ILE A 538 -24.01 -16.99 -16.74
CA ILE A 538 -22.70 -16.49 -17.20
C ILE A 538 -22.81 -15.03 -17.65
N TYR A 539 -23.86 -14.69 -18.40
CA TYR A 539 -24.12 -13.33 -18.85
C TYR A 539 -24.28 -12.34 -17.68
N GLN A 540 -25.04 -12.69 -16.64
CA GLN A 540 -25.23 -11.85 -15.46
C GLN A 540 -23.92 -11.62 -14.69
N LEU A 541 -23.13 -12.67 -14.48
CA LEU A 541 -21.84 -12.59 -13.79
C LEU A 541 -20.84 -11.68 -14.52
N ILE A 542 -20.72 -11.84 -15.84
CA ILE A 542 -19.84 -10.99 -16.66
C ILE A 542 -20.30 -9.53 -16.62
N THR A 543 -21.61 -9.30 -16.75
CA THR A 543 -22.18 -7.94 -16.78
C THR A 543 -21.96 -7.20 -15.47
N ILE A 544 -22.13 -7.88 -14.33
CA ILE A 544 -21.95 -7.28 -13.00
C ILE A 544 -20.48 -7.06 -12.66
N PHE A 545 -19.61 -7.99 -13.07
CA PHE A 545 -18.17 -7.79 -12.96
C PHE A 545 -17.71 -6.56 -13.75
N LEU A 546 -18.16 -6.44 -15.01
CA LEU A 546 -17.90 -5.26 -15.82
C LEU A 546 -18.47 -4.00 -15.16
N ALA A 547 -19.70 -4.03 -14.64
CA ALA A 547 -20.32 -2.93 -13.92
C ALA A 547 -19.47 -2.43 -12.74
N GLY A 548 -18.91 -3.35 -11.96
CA GLY A 548 -17.99 -3.04 -10.86
C GLY A 548 -16.73 -2.32 -11.35
N LEU A 549 -16.12 -2.81 -12.43
CA LEU A 549 -14.95 -2.16 -13.04
C LEU A 549 -15.27 -0.77 -13.59
N ILE A 550 -16.44 -0.59 -14.24
CA ILE A 550 -16.93 0.72 -14.67
C ILE A 550 -17.00 1.66 -13.49
N ASN A 551 -17.63 1.22 -12.40
CA ASN A 551 -17.85 2.04 -11.22
C ASN A 551 -16.53 2.56 -10.64
N VAL A 552 -15.57 1.65 -10.40
CA VAL A 552 -14.23 2.01 -9.90
C VAL A 552 -13.49 2.93 -10.86
N GLY A 553 -13.53 2.63 -12.16
CA GLY A 553 -12.90 3.45 -13.19
C GLY A 553 -13.42 4.88 -13.18
N THR A 554 -14.75 5.05 -13.12
CA THR A 554 -15.38 6.38 -13.08
C THR A 554 -14.95 7.17 -11.84
N GLU A 555 -14.93 6.53 -10.68
CA GLU A 555 -14.64 7.19 -9.40
C GLU A 555 -13.20 7.61 -9.24
N THR A 556 -12.29 6.73 -9.62
CA THR A 556 -10.85 7.00 -9.55
C THR A 556 -10.44 8.11 -10.51
N VAL A 557 -11.08 8.21 -11.68
CA VAL A 557 -10.87 9.31 -12.62
C VAL A 557 -11.33 10.65 -12.03
N VAL A 558 -12.55 10.73 -11.51
CA VAL A 558 -13.08 11.97 -10.90
C VAL A 558 -12.21 12.39 -9.71
N PHE A 559 -11.92 11.46 -8.80
CA PHE A 559 -11.03 11.69 -7.65
C PHE A 559 -9.65 12.18 -8.08
N GLY A 560 -9.08 11.58 -9.13
CA GLY A 560 -7.80 11.98 -9.70
C GLY A 560 -7.81 13.44 -10.15
N PHE A 561 -8.79 13.86 -10.96
CA PHE A 561 -8.87 15.24 -11.46
C PHE A 561 -9.05 16.29 -10.36
N ILE A 562 -9.83 15.97 -9.31
CA ILE A 562 -9.99 16.84 -8.14
C ILE A 562 -8.64 17.01 -7.42
N LEU A 563 -7.92 15.91 -7.17
CA LEU A 563 -6.60 15.98 -6.54
C LEU A 563 -5.52 16.63 -7.42
N GLN A 564 -5.65 16.56 -8.75
CA GLN A 564 -4.80 17.34 -9.64
C GLN A 564 -5.00 18.85 -9.43
N THR A 565 -6.20 19.30 -9.06
CA THR A 565 -6.42 20.70 -8.64
C THR A 565 -5.59 21.03 -7.40
N CYS A 566 -5.52 20.14 -6.41
CA CYS A 566 -4.65 20.31 -5.23
C CYS A 566 -3.16 20.38 -5.60
N ALA A 567 -2.71 19.52 -6.51
CA ALA A 567 -1.32 19.53 -7.00
C ALA A 567 -0.96 20.87 -7.64
N GLN A 568 -1.84 21.40 -8.49
CA GLN A 568 -1.65 22.70 -9.14
C GLN A 568 -1.66 23.87 -8.14
N LEU A 569 -2.49 23.80 -7.09
CA LEU A 569 -2.47 24.79 -5.99
C LEU A 569 -1.16 24.75 -5.18
N ASP A 570 -0.61 23.56 -4.91
CA ASP A 570 0.69 23.41 -4.23
C ASP A 570 1.85 23.88 -5.11
N ILE A 571 1.78 23.66 -6.43
CA ILE A 571 2.74 24.22 -7.40
C ILE A 571 2.66 25.75 -7.39
N LEU A 572 1.45 26.33 -7.44
CA LEU A 572 1.26 27.78 -7.35
C LEU A 572 1.86 28.34 -6.06
N LYS A 573 1.61 27.70 -4.92
CA LYS A 573 2.21 28.01 -3.62
C LYS A 573 3.73 28.02 -3.67
N SER A 574 4.34 26.97 -4.25
CA SER A 574 5.80 26.86 -4.38
C SER A 574 6.36 28.00 -5.25
N ARG A 575 5.69 28.30 -6.37
CA ARG A 575 6.06 29.41 -7.28
C ARG A 575 5.94 30.77 -6.56
N LEU A 576 4.87 31.00 -5.82
CA LEU A 576 4.64 32.22 -5.04
C LEU A 576 5.75 32.43 -4.00
N ASN A 577 6.01 31.43 -3.16
CA ASN A 577 7.05 31.52 -2.12
C ASN A 577 8.43 31.80 -2.70
N LYS A 578 8.83 31.09 -3.76
CA LYS A 578 10.12 31.32 -4.42
C LYS A 578 10.24 32.71 -5.03
N SER A 579 9.14 33.24 -5.61
CA SER A 579 9.12 34.57 -6.21
C SER A 579 9.26 35.69 -5.17
N VAL A 580 8.62 35.53 -4.01
CA VAL A 580 8.64 36.48 -2.89
C VAL A 580 10.00 36.45 -2.18
N ILE A 581 10.48 35.25 -1.80
CA ILE A 581 11.78 35.08 -1.09
C ILE A 581 12.95 35.59 -1.91
N LYS A 582 13.02 35.30 -3.23
CA LYS A 582 14.11 35.79 -4.08
C LYS A 582 14.12 37.31 -4.23
N ARG A 583 12.97 37.99 -4.13
CA ARG A 583 12.90 39.45 -4.23
C ARG A 583 13.33 40.14 -2.95
N ILE A 584 12.93 39.61 -1.79
CA ILE A 584 13.43 40.07 -0.49
C ILE A 584 14.96 39.95 -0.43
N ALA A 585 15.50 38.80 -0.87
CA ALA A 585 16.94 38.58 -0.94
C ALA A 585 17.66 39.46 -1.98
N GLY A 586 16.98 39.80 -3.09
CA GLY A 586 17.50 40.66 -4.15
C GLY A 586 17.62 42.13 -3.74
N TYR A 587 16.74 42.62 -2.87
CA TYR A 587 16.82 43.98 -2.33
C TYR A 587 17.94 44.14 -1.29
N GLN A 588 18.26 43.10 -0.52
CA GLN A 588 19.40 43.11 0.41
C GLN A 588 20.78 43.10 -0.28
N LYS A 589 20.86 42.68 -1.55
CA LYS A 589 22.09 42.71 -2.35
C LYS A 589 21.91 43.66 -3.53
N ASN A 590 22.27 44.94 -3.35
CA ASN A 590 22.47 45.92 -4.43
C ASN A 590 23.54 45.45 -5.45
N ARG A 591 23.22 44.49 -6.33
CA ARG A 591 24.04 44.14 -7.49
C ARG A 591 23.22 44.29 -8.77
N PRO A 592 23.78 44.94 -9.81
CA PRO A 592 23.10 45.08 -11.08
C PRO A 592 22.96 43.72 -11.77
N ARG A 593 21.84 43.56 -12.48
CA ARG A 593 21.46 42.36 -13.25
C ARG A 593 22.62 41.94 -14.18
N SER A 594 23.20 40.78 -13.89
CA SER A 594 24.05 40.02 -14.81
C SER A 594 23.40 38.65 -15.00
N GLY A 595 23.20 38.28 -16.27
CA GLY A 595 22.26 37.26 -16.71
C GLY A 595 22.60 35.82 -16.36
N THR A 596 21.53 35.03 -16.24
CA THR A 596 21.44 33.66 -16.74
C THR A 596 19.96 33.34 -16.94
N SER A 597 19.65 32.82 -18.12
CA SER A 597 18.34 32.74 -18.76
C SER A 597 17.47 31.60 -18.24
N GLY A 598 16.81 31.79 -17.11
CA GLY A 598 15.52 31.15 -16.86
C GLY A 598 14.43 32.18 -17.09
N LYS A 599 13.43 31.91 -17.94
CA LYS A 599 12.22 32.76 -18.03
C LYS A 599 11.56 32.79 -16.65
N GLN A 600 11.88 33.82 -15.86
CA GLN A 600 11.40 33.98 -14.50
C GLN A 600 9.92 34.37 -14.55
N ALA A 601 9.05 33.65 -13.84
CA ALA A 601 7.64 33.97 -13.84
C ALA A 601 7.39 35.33 -13.17
N THR A 602 6.89 36.29 -13.95
CA THR A 602 6.41 37.59 -13.44
C THR A 602 5.20 37.38 -12.53
N ILE A 603 4.95 38.26 -11.55
CA ILE A 603 3.74 38.18 -10.70
C ILE A 603 2.45 38.14 -11.55
N SER A 604 2.43 38.84 -12.68
CA SER A 604 1.34 38.75 -13.67
C SER A 604 1.12 37.33 -14.21
N GLU A 605 2.17 36.51 -14.35
CA GLU A 605 2.06 35.12 -14.79
C GLU A 605 1.50 34.23 -13.67
N LEU A 606 1.81 34.54 -12.40
CA LEU A 606 1.21 33.86 -11.25
C LEU A 606 -0.29 34.14 -11.15
N ILE A 607 -0.73 35.37 -11.43
CA ILE A 607 -2.16 35.72 -11.46
C ILE A 607 -2.87 34.95 -12.58
N LEU A 608 -2.29 34.93 -13.79
CA LEU A 608 -2.85 34.19 -14.91
C LEU A 608 -2.92 32.69 -14.61
N TYR A 609 -1.88 32.12 -13.99
CA TYR A 609 -1.87 30.72 -13.59
C TYR A 609 -2.90 30.44 -12.48
N HIS A 610 -3.01 31.29 -11.47
CA HIS A 610 -4.04 31.20 -10.43
C HIS A 610 -5.45 31.22 -11.05
N LEU A 611 -5.74 32.15 -11.96
CA LEU A 611 -7.02 32.20 -12.67
C LEU A 611 -7.26 30.94 -13.53
N SER A 612 -6.19 30.44 -14.16
CA SER A 612 -6.23 29.20 -14.95
C SER A 612 -6.62 28.00 -14.08
N ILE A 613 -6.07 27.88 -12.85
CA ILE A 613 -6.46 26.81 -11.90
C ILE A 613 -7.95 26.87 -11.55
N TYR A 614 -8.51 28.06 -11.33
CA TYR A 614 -9.95 28.22 -11.08
C TYR A 614 -10.79 27.85 -12.30
N THR A 615 -10.32 28.20 -13.50
CA THR A 615 -10.98 27.84 -14.76
C THR A 615 -10.97 26.32 -14.93
N TYR A 616 -9.81 25.69 -14.74
CA TYR A 616 -9.66 24.24 -14.76
C TYR A 616 -10.56 23.54 -13.74
N ALA A 617 -10.61 24.02 -12.49
CA ALA A 617 -11.48 23.46 -11.47
C ALA A 617 -12.97 23.60 -11.84
N ASN A 618 -13.35 24.72 -12.46
CA ASN A 618 -14.71 24.93 -12.97
C ASN A 618 -15.04 23.96 -14.12
N GLU A 619 -14.11 23.73 -15.04
CA GLU A 619 -14.27 22.75 -16.12
C GLU A 619 -14.39 21.31 -15.57
N VAL A 620 -13.53 20.92 -14.61
CA VAL A 620 -13.62 19.62 -13.92
C VAL A 620 -15.01 19.48 -13.27
N ASN A 621 -15.47 20.51 -12.56
CA ASN A 621 -16.80 20.49 -11.94
C ASN A 621 -17.91 20.36 -12.99
N CYS A 622 -17.83 21.10 -14.11
CA CYS A 622 -18.82 21.05 -15.19
C CYS A 622 -18.89 19.66 -15.85
N VAL A 623 -17.75 19.07 -16.17
CA VAL A 623 -17.63 17.76 -16.83
C VAL A 623 -18.20 16.64 -15.95
N PHE A 624 -17.87 16.66 -14.65
CA PHE A 624 -18.24 15.58 -13.73
C PHE A 624 -19.50 15.88 -12.89
N ASN A 625 -20.12 17.05 -13.04
CA ASN A 625 -21.28 17.49 -12.25
C ASN A 625 -22.41 16.45 -12.22
N GLN A 626 -22.77 15.93 -13.40
CA GLN A 626 -23.84 14.95 -13.55
C GLN A 626 -23.47 13.60 -12.94
N ILE A 627 -22.20 13.17 -13.07
CA ILE A 627 -21.69 11.94 -12.45
C ILE A 627 -21.75 12.04 -10.93
N LEU A 628 -21.33 13.18 -10.37
CA LEU A 628 -21.40 13.45 -8.93
C LEU A 628 -22.85 13.46 -8.44
N PHE A 629 -23.79 14.01 -9.21
CA PHE A 629 -25.22 13.99 -8.86
C PHE A 629 -25.79 12.58 -8.77
N VAL A 630 -25.63 11.79 -9.82
CA VAL A 630 -26.08 10.39 -9.83
C VAL A 630 -25.43 9.62 -8.69
N GLN A 631 -24.14 9.86 -8.42
CA GLN A 631 -23.40 9.22 -7.35
C GLN A 631 -23.98 9.52 -5.97
N PHE A 632 -24.12 10.79 -5.60
CA PHE A 632 -24.60 11.17 -4.26
C PHE A 632 -26.06 10.76 -4.05
N PHE A 633 -26.91 10.94 -5.07
CA PHE A 633 -28.31 10.57 -5.00
C PHE A 633 -28.50 9.05 -4.89
N GLY A 634 -27.83 8.27 -5.74
CA GLY A 634 -27.85 6.81 -5.69
C GLY A 634 -27.30 6.28 -4.37
N SER A 635 -26.23 6.86 -3.85
CA SER A 635 -25.62 6.41 -2.59
C SER A 635 -26.51 6.64 -1.37
N ILE A 636 -27.29 7.72 -1.33
CA ILE A 636 -28.23 7.96 -0.22
C ILE A 636 -29.30 6.85 -0.20
N LEU A 637 -29.90 6.56 -1.36
CA LEU A 637 -30.92 5.50 -1.48
C LEU A 637 -30.34 4.13 -1.11
N VAL A 638 -29.14 3.82 -1.60
CA VAL A 638 -28.43 2.57 -1.29
C VAL A 638 -28.10 2.46 0.19
N LEU A 639 -27.56 3.50 0.83
CA LEU A 639 -27.19 3.44 2.25
C LEU A 639 -28.40 3.26 3.16
N CYS A 640 -29.52 3.94 2.87
CA CYS A 640 -30.73 3.78 3.67
C CYS A 640 -31.28 2.35 3.59
N THR A 641 -31.33 1.79 2.38
CA THR A 641 -31.83 0.42 2.14
C THR A 641 -30.87 -0.66 2.63
N SER A 642 -29.55 -0.45 2.53
CA SER A 642 -28.55 -1.44 2.93
C SER A 642 -28.43 -1.54 4.45
N VAL A 643 -28.46 -0.41 5.16
CA VAL A 643 -28.42 -0.39 6.63
C VAL A 643 -29.70 -1.00 7.21
N TYR A 644 -30.87 -0.74 6.60
CA TYR A 644 -32.13 -1.39 6.96
C TYR A 644 -32.04 -2.91 6.80
N TYR A 645 -31.60 -3.39 5.63
CA TYR A 645 -31.46 -4.83 5.38
C TYR A 645 -30.51 -5.52 6.37
N VAL A 646 -29.34 -4.91 6.64
CA VAL A 646 -28.36 -5.44 7.59
C VAL A 646 -28.93 -5.48 9.01
N SER A 647 -29.74 -4.50 9.41
CA SER A 647 -30.36 -4.48 10.74
C SER A 647 -31.36 -5.62 10.96
N LEU A 648 -32.04 -6.07 9.92
CA LEU A 648 -32.99 -7.17 10.01
C LEU A 648 -32.29 -8.55 10.05
N HIS A 649 -31.14 -8.68 9.38
CA HIS A 649 -30.47 -9.96 9.14
C HIS A 649 -29.12 -10.12 9.86
N ILE A 650 -28.89 -9.42 10.98
CA ILE A 650 -27.60 -9.38 11.72
C ILE A 650 -27.03 -10.78 12.06
N GLY A 651 -27.89 -11.80 12.22
CA GLY A 651 -27.51 -13.18 12.55
C GLY A 651 -27.20 -14.10 11.37
N GLU A 652 -27.44 -13.66 10.13
CA GLU A 652 -27.31 -14.51 8.94
C GLU A 652 -25.99 -14.28 8.20
N THR A 653 -25.44 -15.35 7.61
CA THR A 653 -24.24 -15.29 6.77
C THR A 653 -24.42 -14.36 5.57
N GLU A 654 -25.67 -14.15 5.15
CA GLU A 654 -26.04 -13.25 4.05
C GLU A 654 -25.81 -11.77 4.38
N ALA A 655 -25.81 -11.37 5.64
CA ALA A 655 -25.56 -9.98 6.02
C ALA A 655 -24.10 -9.55 5.78
N ALA A 656 -23.15 -10.48 5.78
CA ALA A 656 -21.72 -10.17 5.62
C ALA A 656 -21.39 -9.52 4.26
N GLY A 657 -22.01 -9.99 3.17
CA GLY A 657 -21.79 -9.43 1.83
C GLY A 657 -22.40 -8.04 1.66
N ILE A 658 -23.57 -7.79 2.26
CA ILE A 658 -24.23 -6.47 2.20
C ILE A 658 -23.53 -5.49 3.16
N LEU A 659 -22.99 -5.96 4.27
CA LEU A 659 -22.13 -5.18 5.16
C LEU A 659 -20.84 -4.74 4.44
N ALA A 660 -20.16 -5.64 3.73
CA ALA A 660 -18.97 -5.31 2.94
C ALA A 660 -19.29 -4.26 1.87
N TYR A 661 -20.39 -4.44 1.14
CA TYR A 661 -20.89 -3.47 0.16
C TYR A 661 -21.23 -2.11 0.80
N THR A 662 -21.86 -2.10 1.97
CA THR A 662 -22.19 -0.88 2.73
C THR A 662 -20.91 -0.13 3.15
N VAL A 663 -19.89 -0.84 3.62
CA VAL A 663 -18.57 -0.26 3.94
C VAL A 663 -17.92 0.33 2.69
N ALA A 664 -17.98 -0.36 1.55
CA ALA A 664 -17.45 0.16 0.28
C ALA A 664 -18.13 1.47 -0.14
N MET A 665 -19.46 1.53 -0.03
CA MET A 665 -20.25 2.74 -0.31
C MET A 665 -19.88 3.90 0.64
N PHE A 666 -19.64 3.64 1.94
CA PHE A 666 -19.18 4.68 2.86
C PHE A 666 -17.82 5.24 2.48
N VAL A 667 -16.86 4.36 2.17
CA VAL A 667 -15.51 4.75 1.73
C VAL A 667 -15.58 5.58 0.44
N GLN A 668 -16.43 5.19 -0.50
CA GLN A 668 -16.64 5.89 -1.77
C GLN A 668 -17.11 7.34 -1.58
N ILE A 669 -18.16 7.57 -0.77
CA ILE A 669 -18.64 8.93 -0.48
C ILE A 669 -17.57 9.72 0.29
N PHE A 670 -16.89 9.08 1.24
CA PHE A 670 -15.82 9.72 2.01
C PHE A 670 -14.69 10.21 1.11
N VAL A 671 -14.24 9.40 0.15
CA VAL A 671 -13.15 9.76 -0.80
C VAL A 671 -13.51 11.01 -1.61
N TYR A 672 -14.76 11.12 -2.06
CA TYR A 672 -15.28 12.31 -2.74
C TYR A 672 -15.30 13.54 -1.83
N CYS A 673 -15.90 13.43 -0.65
CA CYS A 673 -16.02 14.54 0.28
C CYS A 673 -14.64 15.00 0.81
N TRP A 674 -13.73 14.06 1.07
CA TRP A 674 -12.35 14.35 1.48
C TRP A 674 -11.58 15.09 0.39
N SER A 675 -11.60 14.59 -0.86
CA SER A 675 -10.88 15.24 -1.96
C SER A 675 -11.39 16.65 -2.26
N GLY A 676 -12.70 16.87 -2.24
CA GLY A 676 -13.27 18.22 -2.34
C GLY A 676 -12.89 19.13 -1.16
N ASN A 677 -12.88 18.59 0.05
CA ASN A 677 -12.47 19.32 1.26
C ASN A 677 -11.00 19.72 1.23
N GLU A 678 -10.11 18.84 0.75
CA GLU A 678 -8.70 19.15 0.58
C GLU A 678 -8.48 20.34 -0.37
N VAL A 679 -9.26 20.45 -1.45
CA VAL A 679 -9.18 21.63 -2.35
C VAL A 679 -9.57 22.90 -1.60
N ILE A 680 -10.66 22.86 -0.81
CA ILE A 680 -11.11 23.99 0.01
C ILE A 680 -10.00 24.41 0.99
N LEU A 681 -9.39 23.45 1.69
CA LEU A 681 -8.30 23.69 2.64
C LEU A 681 -7.07 24.28 1.96
N LYS A 682 -6.68 23.78 0.77
CA LYS A 682 -5.53 24.29 0.02
C LYS A 682 -5.75 25.73 -0.44
N VAL A 683 -6.95 26.09 -0.87
CA VAL A 683 -7.30 27.47 -1.24
C VAL A 683 -7.28 28.39 -0.01
N GLN A 684 -7.84 27.95 1.12
CA GLN A 684 -7.81 28.71 2.37
C GLN A 684 -6.37 28.91 2.87
N TRP A 685 -5.53 27.87 2.76
CA TRP A 685 -4.13 27.94 3.14
C TRP A 685 -3.33 28.87 2.21
N LEU A 686 -3.67 28.92 0.91
CA LEU A 686 -3.10 29.89 -0.03
C LEU A 686 -3.45 31.32 0.38
N ALA A 687 -4.70 31.56 0.83
CA ALA A 687 -5.12 32.86 1.35
C ALA A 687 -4.33 33.26 2.62
N SER A 688 -4.16 32.32 3.58
CA SER A 688 -3.38 32.58 4.79
C SER A 688 -1.89 32.74 4.53
N LEU A 689 -1.34 32.07 3.51
CA LEU A 689 0.05 32.28 3.09
C LEU A 689 0.22 33.68 2.50
N ALA A 690 -0.73 34.13 1.67
CA ALA A 690 -0.68 35.48 1.12
C ALA A 690 -0.83 36.55 2.22
N ASP A 691 -1.56 36.25 3.30
CA ASP A 691 -1.61 37.03 4.54
C ASP A 691 -0.29 36.97 5.34
N ALA A 692 0.37 35.81 5.42
CA ALA A 692 1.71 35.71 6.00
C ALA A 692 2.75 36.50 5.20
N VAL A 693 2.61 36.59 3.87
CA VAL A 693 3.43 37.47 3.01
C VAL A 693 3.17 38.95 3.30
N TYR A 694 1.96 39.32 3.74
CA TYR A 694 1.65 40.67 4.22
C TYR A 694 2.39 41.03 5.52
N HIS A 695 2.83 40.05 6.31
CA HIS A 695 3.67 40.26 7.48
C HIS A 695 5.19 40.33 7.19
N VAL A 696 5.61 40.12 5.94
CA VAL A 696 6.99 40.36 5.48
C VAL A 696 7.14 41.80 4.99
N GLU A 697 8.34 42.35 4.80
CA GLU A 697 8.59 43.74 4.31
C GLU A 697 8.01 44.02 2.89
N TRP A 698 6.68 44.08 2.78
CA TRP A 698 5.91 44.37 1.57
C TRP A 698 6.09 45.81 1.08
N SER A 699 6.64 46.69 1.94
CA SER A 699 7.08 48.04 1.62
C SER A 699 8.21 48.07 0.58
N SER A 700 8.94 46.97 0.40
CA SER A 700 9.98 46.82 -0.64
C SER A 700 9.42 46.49 -2.03
N LEU A 701 8.18 45.99 -2.12
CA LEU A 701 7.52 45.67 -3.39
C LEU A 701 7.00 46.93 -4.09
N SER A 702 6.99 46.94 -5.42
CA SER A 702 6.42 48.05 -6.18
C SER A 702 4.89 48.13 -6.00
N ILE A 703 4.30 49.30 -6.24
CA ILE A 703 2.85 49.55 -6.11
C ILE A 703 2.03 48.56 -6.96
N ARG A 704 2.52 48.20 -8.15
CA ARG A 704 1.85 47.24 -9.04
C ARG A 704 1.81 45.84 -8.44
N GLU A 705 2.91 45.40 -7.83
CA GLU A 705 3.06 44.07 -7.26
C GLU A 705 2.26 43.90 -5.96
N ARG A 706 2.11 44.97 -5.17
CA ARG A 706 1.20 45.01 -4.02
C ARG A 706 -0.26 44.84 -4.45
N LYS A 707 -0.68 45.55 -5.51
CA LYS A 707 -2.03 45.40 -6.08
C LYS A 707 -2.26 43.97 -6.59
N ASP A 708 -1.27 43.40 -7.26
CA ASP A 708 -1.33 42.04 -7.80
C ASP A 708 -1.45 40.98 -6.70
N LEU A 709 -0.69 41.11 -5.59
CA LEU A 709 -0.81 40.22 -4.43
C LEU A 709 -2.17 40.35 -3.74
N LEU A 710 -2.69 41.58 -3.61
CA LEU A 710 -4.01 41.84 -3.03
C LEU A 710 -5.12 41.18 -3.85
N ILE A 711 -5.00 41.16 -5.19
CA ILE A 711 -5.93 40.44 -6.07
C ILE A 711 -5.90 38.93 -5.79
N ILE A 712 -4.71 38.34 -5.60
CA ILE A 712 -4.59 36.92 -5.26
C ILE A 712 -5.21 36.63 -3.89
N MET A 713 -4.97 37.49 -2.88
CA MET A 713 -5.54 37.37 -1.53
C MET A 713 -7.08 37.43 -1.57
N MET A 714 -7.62 38.48 -2.18
CA MET A 714 -9.06 38.70 -2.29
C MET A 714 -9.74 37.57 -3.06
N ARG A 715 -9.12 37.05 -4.11
CA ARG A 715 -9.68 35.92 -4.87
C ARG A 715 -9.61 34.62 -4.10
N SER A 716 -8.51 34.36 -3.38
CA SER A 716 -8.30 33.14 -2.58
C SER A 716 -9.17 33.09 -1.32
N ALA A 717 -9.70 34.23 -0.86
CA ALA A 717 -10.70 34.26 0.21
C ALA A 717 -12.03 33.60 -0.19
N VAL A 718 -12.28 33.40 -1.48
CA VAL A 718 -13.42 32.66 -2.00
C VAL A 718 -12.97 31.24 -2.38
N PRO A 719 -13.36 30.20 -1.63
CA PRO A 719 -12.87 28.84 -1.85
C PRO A 719 -13.39 28.23 -3.16
N ILE A 720 -12.56 27.38 -3.77
CA ILE A 720 -12.99 26.50 -4.86
C ILE A 720 -13.85 25.39 -4.24
N LYS A 721 -15.12 25.33 -4.64
CA LYS A 721 -16.08 24.32 -4.16
C LYS A 721 -16.54 23.47 -5.33
N PHE A 722 -16.28 22.17 -5.27
CA PHE A 722 -16.90 21.20 -6.17
C PHE A 722 -18.31 20.89 -5.66
N THR A 723 -19.29 20.90 -6.55
CA THR A 723 -20.71 20.80 -6.21
C THR A 723 -21.41 19.78 -7.09
N SER A 724 -22.29 19.00 -6.48
CA SER A 724 -23.18 18.06 -7.16
C SER A 724 -24.51 18.74 -7.48
N SER A 725 -24.75 19.05 -8.76
CA SER A 725 -25.90 19.76 -9.35
C SER A 725 -26.45 20.89 -8.47
N PHE A 726 -25.55 21.69 -7.90
CA PHE A 726 -25.82 22.82 -6.99
C PHE A 726 -26.49 22.47 -5.63
N LEU A 727 -26.71 21.19 -5.33
CA LEU A 727 -27.39 20.73 -4.11
C LEU A 727 -26.42 20.39 -2.98
N ILE A 728 -25.34 19.66 -3.28
CA ILE A 728 -24.39 19.18 -2.26
C ILE A 728 -22.99 19.66 -2.60
N THR A 729 -22.36 20.38 -1.66
CA THR A 729 -20.94 20.74 -1.76
C THR A 729 -20.09 19.55 -1.31
N MET A 730 -19.03 19.20 -2.04
CA MET A 730 -18.11 18.14 -1.65
C MET A 730 -17.23 18.59 -0.47
N SER A 731 -17.71 18.36 0.74
CA SER A 731 -17.02 18.69 1.99
C SER A 731 -17.24 17.61 3.04
N LEU A 732 -16.38 17.56 4.07
CA LEU A 732 -16.56 16.65 5.20
C LEU A 732 -17.83 16.94 6.01
N GLU A 733 -18.31 18.19 5.98
CA GLU A 733 -19.60 18.56 6.57
C GLU A 733 -20.77 17.90 5.83
N SER A 734 -20.77 17.93 4.50
CA SER A 734 -21.78 17.24 3.69
C SER A 734 -21.76 15.73 3.91
N TYR A 735 -20.57 15.12 4.08
CA TYR A 735 -20.45 13.71 4.46
C TYR A 735 -21.17 13.42 5.78
N ASN A 736 -20.91 14.21 6.83
CA ASN A 736 -21.60 14.06 8.12
C ASN A 736 -23.12 14.26 8.01
N ASN A 737 -23.57 15.20 7.19
CA ASN A 737 -25.00 15.44 6.97
C ASN A 737 -25.67 14.27 6.24
N ILE A 738 -24.98 13.67 5.26
CA ILE A 738 -25.45 12.45 4.58
C ILE A 738 -25.58 11.31 5.59
N LEU A 739 -24.56 11.08 6.44
CA LEU A 739 -24.61 10.05 7.49
C LEU A 739 -25.80 10.25 8.45
N LYS A 740 -26.00 11.48 8.94
CA LYS A 740 -27.13 11.81 9.83
C LYS A 740 -28.48 11.58 9.16
N THR A 741 -28.59 11.96 7.88
CA THR A 741 -29.83 11.80 7.11
C THR A 741 -30.13 10.32 6.86
N SER A 742 -29.12 9.52 6.48
CA SER A 742 -29.26 8.08 6.30
C SER A 742 -29.62 7.37 7.61
N TYR A 743 -29.01 7.75 8.74
CA TYR A 743 -29.36 7.20 10.04
C TYR A 743 -30.78 7.59 10.49
N SER A 744 -31.19 8.83 10.22
CA SER A 744 -32.56 9.28 10.53
C SER A 744 -33.60 8.54 9.67
N ALA A 745 -33.31 8.37 8.37
CA ALA A 745 -34.16 7.59 7.46
C ALA A 745 -34.23 6.12 7.88
N PHE A 746 -33.12 5.53 8.32
CA PHE A 746 -33.09 4.19 8.90
C PHE A 746 -34.01 4.06 10.12
N ASN A 747 -33.95 5.00 11.07
CA ASN A 747 -34.82 4.96 12.26
C ASN A 747 -36.31 5.06 11.90
N VAL A 748 -36.65 5.81 10.85
CA VAL A 748 -38.02 5.88 10.32
C VAL A 748 -38.45 4.58 9.64
N LEU A 749 -37.54 3.88 8.97
CA LEU A 749 -37.82 2.56 8.39
C LEU A 749 -37.95 1.46 9.45
N GLN A 750 -37.35 1.66 10.64
CA GLN A 750 -37.42 0.73 11.76
C GLN A 750 -38.66 0.92 12.66
N SER A 751 -39.20 2.16 12.74
CA SER A 751 -40.43 2.50 13.49
C SER A 751 -41.69 2.08 12.76
#